data_AF-A0A8S2GP90-F1
#
_entry.id   AF-A0A8S2GP90-F1
#
_cell.length_a   1.000
_cell.length_b   1.000
_cell.length_c   1.000
_cell.angle_alpha   90.00
_cell.angle_beta   90.00
_cell.angle_gamma   90.00
#
_symmetry.space_group_name_H-M   'P 1'
#
loop_
_entity.id
_entity.type
_entity.pdbx_description
1 polymer ?
#
loop_
_entity_poly.entity_id
_entity_poly.type
_entity_poly.pdbx_seq_one_letter_code
_entity_poly.pdbx_strand_id
1 'polypeptide(L)'
;MESHQIDTVDSIRLKNKMKRPSLITIIDPGIENITAALSDLDINALDAELKNITHDISSNLKEYRSNPQNLALCQLIQKSKAKLVQLKSWTSLLNTEDGMKLIQQQMKNEEEQVNKRKYEIDELLKSVKALSSVDICFLVDCTGSMQDYIDATRDNIKTLTNTISNLFRTKPRLAFIGYRDISDNENNLIKFEFTDDIDAFSDFLSHIETVGGDDICEDVFGGLQAVNALSWYNPNRLLIHICDSPCHGRDYHDQQWLDHPEWDKHPKGDPKNRELSKLLLDIKRHNVKYFSIQLNNDRTCKMFQEFKFIYGTLPEIDVKNANDIIQSITKTTTSVIMNTIHDTMSTFQTTATKKTYNLLASEPKWNLIPANPVKIIEIIMPRTLDEILQGILYVGEGSGTMKIASNPFAQGSLRYAFYGQFASDQENLISVVYKELINADPHYNTLTVYKQHLEIHVIAQFMAERFNIEQRLRFCNPVEIFYADADIVQQKNDLTKFYQVEARFNQSMQKWNNNSGGVHMVDYSTTLQAFSHWTYHFTAGRLMVVDLQGVRSDNVYLLTDPAIHFDDLKRYKEARTNLGAKGMREFFRTHVCSKVCTELGLPKITNNIDENLFKDYYVCSGKYEMQTITSESQDNDDIIIISEEDS
;
A
#
# COMPACT_ATOMS: atom_id res chain seq x y z
N MET A 1 26.53 26.48 -22.58
CA MET A 1 25.85 26.11 -23.84
C MET A 1 26.70 25.06 -24.52
N GLU A 2 26.38 23.81 -24.28
CA GLU A 2 26.60 22.65 -25.16
C GLU A 2 25.94 21.48 -24.43
N SER A 3 24.62 21.41 -24.57
CA SER A 3 23.85 20.24 -24.22
C SER A 3 24.29 19.13 -25.18
N HIS A 4 25.05 18.15 -24.69
CA HIS A 4 25.28 16.91 -25.42
C HIS A 4 23.94 16.23 -25.67
N GLN A 5 23.38 16.48 -26.87
CA GLN A 5 22.41 15.62 -27.52
C GLN A 5 23.09 14.27 -27.77
N ILE A 6 23.04 13.40 -26.77
CA ILE A 6 23.22 11.96 -26.94
C ILE A 6 21.88 11.40 -27.47
N ASP A 7 21.44 11.90 -28.62
CA ASP A 7 20.62 11.12 -29.54
C ASP A 7 21.62 10.37 -30.42
N THR A 8 22.28 9.37 -29.84
CA THR A 8 23.36 8.64 -30.49
C THR A 8 22.82 7.90 -31.71
N VAL A 9 23.55 8.02 -32.82
CA VAL A 9 23.38 7.33 -34.10
C VAL A 9 23.09 5.82 -33.94
N ASP A 10 23.51 5.22 -32.84
CA ASP A 10 23.26 3.82 -32.48
C ASP A 10 21.79 3.53 -32.13
N SER A 11 21.10 4.44 -31.44
CA SER A 11 19.67 4.30 -31.13
C SER A 11 18.81 4.33 -32.41
N ILE A 12 19.20 5.16 -33.39
CA ILE A 12 18.56 5.25 -34.71
C ILE A 12 18.88 3.99 -35.54
N ARG A 13 20.13 3.50 -35.53
CA ARG A 13 20.52 2.24 -36.17
C ARG A 13 19.77 1.04 -35.60
N LEU A 14 19.60 0.95 -34.28
CA LEU A 14 18.84 -0.11 -33.60
C LEU A 14 17.34 -0.03 -33.91
N LYS A 15 16.74 1.17 -33.85
CA LYS A 15 15.35 1.39 -34.30
C LYS A 15 15.14 0.96 -35.75
N ASN A 16 16.11 1.22 -36.63
CA ASN A 16 16.07 0.80 -38.02
C ASN A 16 16.27 -0.72 -38.22
N LYS A 17 17.14 -1.38 -37.43
CA LYS A 17 17.25 -2.85 -37.39
C LYS A 17 15.93 -3.50 -36.94
N MET A 18 15.23 -2.91 -35.97
CA MET A 18 13.95 -3.42 -35.44
C MET A 18 12.72 -3.08 -36.29
N LYS A 19 12.79 -2.10 -37.17
CA LYS A 19 11.75 -1.82 -38.19
C LYS A 19 11.68 -2.88 -39.30
N ARG A 20 12.57 -3.88 -39.28
CA ARG A 20 12.48 -5.02 -40.20
C ARG A 20 11.13 -5.72 -39.99
N PRO A 21 10.38 -6.01 -41.08
CA PRO A 21 9.05 -6.62 -41.00
C PRO A 21 9.04 -7.86 -40.10
N SER A 22 10.07 -8.70 -40.16
CA SER A 22 10.16 -9.99 -39.46
C SER A 22 10.05 -9.90 -37.92
N LEU A 23 10.65 -8.90 -37.26
CA LEU A 23 10.62 -8.77 -35.79
C LEU A 23 9.30 -8.18 -35.29
N ILE A 24 8.74 -7.21 -36.01
CA ILE A 24 7.44 -6.59 -35.69
C ILE A 24 6.31 -7.61 -35.92
N THR A 25 6.38 -8.43 -36.98
CA THR A 25 5.40 -9.50 -37.26
C THR A 25 5.33 -10.55 -36.16
N ILE A 26 6.41 -10.78 -35.39
CA ILE A 26 6.42 -11.74 -34.27
C ILE A 26 5.60 -11.24 -33.09
N ILE A 27 5.64 -9.93 -32.80
CA ILE A 27 5.13 -9.39 -31.53
C ILE A 27 3.60 -9.46 -31.45
N ASP A 28 2.89 -9.41 -32.58
CA ASP A 28 1.43 -9.50 -32.61
C ASP A 28 0.88 -9.98 -33.96
N PRO A 29 1.07 -11.26 -34.34
CA PRO A 29 0.34 -11.82 -35.46
C PRO A 29 -1.10 -12.04 -35.00
N GLY A 30 -2.01 -11.15 -35.39
CA GLY A 30 -3.44 -11.35 -35.16
C GLY A 30 -3.89 -12.75 -35.64
N ILE A 31 -4.92 -13.31 -35.00
CA ILE A 31 -5.33 -14.73 -35.16
C ILE A 31 -5.50 -15.13 -36.64
N GLU A 32 -5.96 -14.21 -37.48
CA GLU A 32 -6.23 -14.44 -38.90
C GLU A 32 -4.96 -14.55 -39.78
N ASN A 33 -3.81 -14.02 -39.34
CA ASN A 33 -2.57 -13.96 -40.12
C ASN A 33 -1.50 -14.98 -39.71
N ILE A 34 -1.78 -15.84 -38.72
CA ILE A 34 -0.79 -16.76 -38.13
C ILE A 34 -0.25 -17.77 -39.16
N THR A 35 -1.12 -18.32 -40.01
CA THR A 35 -0.73 -19.37 -40.96
C THR A 35 0.27 -18.85 -41.99
N ALA A 36 0.01 -17.65 -42.54
CA ALA A 36 0.91 -16.99 -43.49
C ALA A 36 2.16 -16.41 -42.79
N ALA A 37 2.03 -15.93 -41.55
CA ALA A 37 3.16 -15.44 -40.79
C ALA A 37 4.12 -16.57 -40.42
N LEU A 38 3.64 -17.74 -39.99
CA LEU A 38 4.47 -18.84 -39.50
C LEU A 38 5.05 -19.74 -40.60
N SER A 39 4.44 -19.81 -41.80
CA SER A 39 4.98 -20.58 -42.92
C SER A 39 6.29 -20.01 -43.46
N ASP A 40 6.48 -18.70 -43.36
CA ASP A 40 7.64 -17.98 -43.91
C ASP A 40 8.67 -17.60 -42.83
N LEU A 41 8.41 -17.96 -41.56
CA LEU A 41 9.19 -17.50 -40.41
C LEU A 41 10.33 -18.48 -40.05
N ASP A 42 11.59 -18.08 -40.28
CA ASP A 42 12.75 -18.81 -39.76
C ASP A 42 13.00 -18.45 -38.28
N ILE A 43 12.41 -19.26 -37.39
CA ILE A 43 12.53 -19.10 -35.93
C ILE A 43 13.99 -19.12 -35.45
N ASN A 44 14.87 -19.88 -36.11
CA ASN A 44 16.28 -19.98 -35.72
C ASN A 44 17.07 -18.73 -36.13
N ALA A 45 16.83 -18.21 -37.33
CA ALA A 45 17.42 -16.94 -37.77
C ALA A 45 16.97 -15.76 -36.87
N LEU A 46 15.70 -15.73 -36.48
CA LEU A 46 15.16 -14.74 -35.57
C LEU A 46 15.75 -14.82 -34.16
N ASP A 47 15.92 -16.03 -33.63
CA ASP A 47 16.60 -16.26 -32.35
C ASP A 47 18.05 -15.74 -32.40
N ALA A 48 18.76 -15.98 -33.49
CA ALA A 48 20.12 -15.47 -33.71
C ALA A 48 20.16 -13.93 -33.80
N GLU A 49 19.22 -13.31 -34.52
CA GLU A 49 19.12 -11.85 -34.63
C GLU A 49 18.80 -11.20 -33.27
N LEU A 50 17.86 -11.76 -32.50
CA LEU A 50 17.54 -11.32 -31.15
C LEU A 50 18.71 -11.47 -30.17
N LYS A 51 19.48 -12.56 -30.27
CA LYS A 51 20.71 -12.75 -29.49
C LYS A 51 21.75 -11.68 -29.82
N ASN A 52 21.96 -11.38 -31.10
CA ASN A 52 22.89 -10.33 -31.53
C ASN A 52 22.45 -8.94 -31.02
N ILE A 53 21.17 -8.58 -31.17
CA ILE A 53 20.64 -7.32 -30.66
C ILE A 53 20.76 -7.23 -29.12
N THR A 54 20.48 -8.33 -28.42
CA THR A 54 20.64 -8.40 -26.96
C THR A 54 22.10 -8.22 -26.56
N HIS A 55 23.03 -8.84 -27.29
CA HIS A 55 24.46 -8.70 -27.07
C HIS A 55 24.92 -7.25 -27.27
N ASP A 56 24.52 -6.62 -28.38
CA ASP A 56 24.81 -5.21 -28.70
C ASP A 56 24.30 -4.24 -27.60
N ILE A 57 23.17 -4.55 -26.96
CA ILE A 57 22.60 -3.73 -25.89
C ILE A 57 23.24 -4.03 -24.54
N SER A 58 23.66 -5.28 -24.31
CA SER A 58 24.23 -5.73 -23.03
C SER A 58 25.50 -5.00 -22.61
N SER A 59 26.28 -4.53 -23.57
CA SER A 59 27.45 -3.69 -23.38
C SER A 59 27.14 -2.26 -22.91
N ASN A 60 25.89 -1.78 -23.01
CA ASN A 60 25.45 -0.43 -22.60
C ASN A 60 24.15 -0.42 -21.74
N LEU A 61 23.80 -1.56 -21.13
CA LEU A 61 22.49 -1.84 -20.54
C LEU A 61 22.00 -0.83 -19.48
N LYS A 62 22.90 -0.29 -18.64
CA LYS A 62 22.54 0.66 -17.57
C LYS A 62 22.09 2.02 -18.12
N GLU A 63 22.77 2.51 -19.15
CA GLU A 63 22.47 3.79 -19.81
C GLU A 63 21.20 3.70 -20.68
N TYR A 64 20.93 2.52 -21.26
CA TYR A 64 19.71 2.29 -22.04
C TYR A 64 18.44 2.17 -21.18
N ARG A 65 18.48 1.53 -20.01
CA ARG A 65 17.27 1.37 -19.16
C ARG A 65 16.88 2.63 -18.39
N SER A 66 17.83 3.53 -18.17
CA SER A 66 17.64 4.82 -17.48
C SER A 66 17.15 5.94 -18.41
N ASN A 67 17.11 5.74 -19.73
CA ASN A 67 16.54 6.71 -20.67
C ASN A 67 15.09 6.32 -21.07
N PRO A 68 14.08 7.19 -20.85
CA PRO A 68 12.68 6.94 -21.22
C PRO A 68 12.45 6.55 -22.69
N GLN A 69 13.24 7.11 -23.62
CA GLN A 69 13.10 6.81 -25.05
C GLN A 69 13.62 5.40 -25.41
N ASN A 70 14.53 4.85 -24.61
CA ASN A 70 15.12 3.53 -24.77
C ASN A 70 14.31 2.44 -24.04
N LEU A 71 13.49 2.81 -23.05
CA LEU A 71 12.61 1.90 -22.33
C LEU A 71 11.66 1.14 -23.26
N ALA A 72 11.07 1.82 -24.25
CA ALA A 72 10.18 1.21 -25.25
C ALA A 72 10.91 0.15 -26.10
N LEU A 73 12.18 0.37 -26.41
CA LEU A 73 13.01 -0.58 -27.14
C LEU A 73 13.28 -1.83 -26.30
N CYS A 74 13.64 -1.65 -25.03
CA CYS A 74 13.86 -2.77 -24.10
C CYS A 74 12.57 -3.58 -23.87
N GLN A 75 11.42 -2.92 -23.76
CA GLN A 75 10.09 -3.57 -23.72
C GLN A 75 9.87 -4.46 -24.94
N LEU A 76 10.14 -3.93 -26.12
CA LEU A 76 9.96 -4.61 -27.39
C LEU A 76 10.81 -5.89 -27.48
N ILE A 77 12.10 -5.80 -27.09
CA ILE A 77 13.01 -6.94 -27.04
C ILE A 77 12.49 -8.03 -26.12
N GLN A 78 12.09 -7.64 -24.90
CA GLN A 78 11.65 -8.60 -23.90
C GLN A 78 10.34 -9.29 -24.31
N LYS A 79 9.40 -8.56 -24.93
CA LYS A 79 8.20 -9.16 -25.52
C LYS A 79 8.53 -10.12 -26.66
N SER A 80 9.47 -9.73 -27.52
CA SER A 80 9.93 -10.57 -28.64
C SER A 80 10.56 -11.87 -28.16
N LYS A 81 11.44 -11.83 -27.14
CA LYS A 81 12.04 -13.03 -26.52
C LYS A 81 10.98 -13.97 -25.96
N ALA A 82 10.03 -13.45 -25.18
CA ALA A 82 8.96 -14.26 -24.59
C ALA A 82 8.10 -14.93 -25.68
N LYS A 83 7.79 -14.19 -26.75
CA LYS A 83 7.05 -14.73 -27.89
C LYS A 83 7.83 -15.80 -28.63
N LEU A 84 9.14 -15.65 -28.77
CA LEU A 84 10.00 -16.61 -29.44
C LEU A 84 10.08 -17.95 -28.67
N VAL A 85 10.08 -17.90 -27.32
CA VAL A 85 9.94 -19.10 -26.47
C VAL A 85 8.60 -19.80 -26.73
N GLN A 86 7.50 -19.04 -26.81
CA GLN A 86 6.18 -19.60 -27.13
C GLN A 86 6.15 -20.23 -28.54
N LEU A 87 6.72 -19.58 -29.55
CA LEU A 87 6.77 -20.13 -30.91
C LEU A 87 7.61 -21.41 -30.99
N LYS A 88 8.74 -21.47 -30.28
CA LYS A 88 9.58 -22.67 -30.17
C LYS A 88 8.83 -23.85 -29.54
N SER A 89 7.88 -23.63 -28.64
CA SER A 89 7.07 -24.72 -28.09
C SER A 89 6.02 -25.25 -29.08
N TRP A 90 5.62 -24.43 -30.06
CA TRP A 90 4.66 -24.80 -31.10
C TRP A 90 5.29 -25.47 -32.33
N THR A 91 6.61 -25.42 -32.49
CA THR A 91 7.32 -25.87 -33.71
C THR A 91 6.95 -27.26 -34.21
N SER A 92 6.65 -28.21 -33.31
CA SER A 92 6.24 -29.57 -33.68
C SER A 92 4.79 -29.65 -34.18
N LEU A 93 3.91 -28.75 -33.73
CA LEU A 93 2.48 -28.71 -34.05
C LEU A 93 2.19 -27.92 -35.33
N LEU A 94 3.02 -26.93 -35.65
CA LEU A 94 2.83 -26.03 -36.80
C LEU A 94 2.80 -26.74 -38.17
N ASN A 95 3.40 -27.93 -38.27
CA ASN A 95 3.50 -28.68 -39.52
C ASN A 95 2.27 -29.54 -39.85
N THR A 96 1.20 -29.46 -39.04
CA THR A 96 -0.03 -30.25 -39.23
C THR A 96 -1.28 -29.37 -39.22
N GLU A 97 -2.30 -29.71 -40.01
CA GLU A 97 -3.56 -28.95 -40.06
C GLU A 97 -4.30 -28.97 -38.71
N ASP A 98 -4.31 -30.12 -38.03
CA ASP A 98 -4.91 -30.26 -36.70
C ASP A 98 -4.15 -29.49 -35.62
N GLY A 99 -2.81 -29.49 -35.69
CA GLY A 99 -1.97 -28.68 -34.79
C GLY A 99 -2.20 -27.18 -34.99
N MET A 100 -2.37 -26.73 -36.23
CA MET A 100 -2.73 -25.34 -36.55
C MET A 100 -4.10 -24.95 -35.98
N LYS A 101 -5.12 -25.81 -36.10
CA LYS A 101 -6.45 -25.58 -35.49
C LYS A 101 -6.36 -25.49 -33.96
N LEU A 102 -5.56 -26.36 -33.34
CA LEU A 102 -5.35 -26.36 -31.89
C LEU A 102 -4.68 -25.06 -31.41
N ILE A 103 -3.65 -24.58 -32.12
CA ILE A 103 -2.97 -23.32 -31.81
C ILE A 103 -3.92 -22.14 -31.94
N GLN A 104 -4.70 -22.06 -33.02
CA GLN A 104 -5.69 -21.01 -33.22
C GLN A 104 -6.75 -21.00 -32.10
N GLN A 105 -7.25 -22.18 -31.73
CA GLN A 105 -8.21 -22.30 -30.63
C GLN A 105 -7.59 -21.90 -29.29
N GLN A 106 -6.35 -22.30 -29.01
CA GLN A 106 -5.63 -21.91 -27.81
C GLN A 106 -5.44 -20.38 -27.75
N MET A 107 -5.02 -19.75 -28.84
CA MET A 107 -4.83 -18.29 -28.90
C MET A 107 -6.13 -17.53 -28.70
N LYS A 108 -7.23 -17.99 -29.31
CA LYS A 108 -8.56 -17.41 -29.11
C LYS A 108 -9.00 -17.49 -27.64
N ASN A 109 -8.81 -18.65 -27.01
CA ASN A 109 -9.12 -18.83 -25.59
C ASN A 109 -8.24 -17.94 -24.69
N GLU A 110 -6.96 -17.78 -25.04
CA GLU A 110 -6.04 -16.87 -24.33
C GLU A 110 -6.49 -15.41 -24.44
N GLU A 111 -6.88 -14.96 -25.63
CA GLU A 111 -7.37 -13.60 -25.86
C GLU A 111 -8.65 -13.31 -25.07
N GLU A 112 -9.60 -14.24 -25.08
CA GLU A 112 -10.83 -14.14 -24.31
C GLU A 112 -10.56 -14.04 -22.80
N GLN A 113 -9.64 -14.86 -22.27
CA GLN A 113 -9.22 -14.79 -20.87
C GLN A 113 -8.59 -13.44 -20.51
N VAL A 114 -7.72 -12.91 -21.38
CA VAL A 114 -7.09 -11.60 -21.17
C VAL A 114 -8.12 -10.48 -21.19
N ASN A 115 -9.09 -10.51 -22.11
CA ASN A 115 -10.14 -9.50 -22.21
C ASN A 115 -11.06 -9.54 -20.99
N LYS A 116 -11.45 -10.73 -20.53
CA LYS A 116 -12.18 -10.91 -19.26
C LYS A 116 -11.39 -10.31 -18.09
N ARG A 117 -10.09 -10.59 -18.00
CA ARG A 117 -9.24 -10.07 -16.92
C ARG A 117 -9.12 -8.55 -16.95
N LYS A 118 -9.02 -7.93 -18.13
CA LYS A 118 -9.02 -6.46 -18.27
C LYS A 118 -10.31 -5.84 -17.72
N TYR A 119 -11.46 -6.45 -18.03
CA TYR A 119 -12.75 -6.01 -17.52
C TYR A 119 -12.85 -6.12 -15.99
N GLU A 120 -12.41 -7.24 -15.42
CA GLU A 120 -12.37 -7.43 -13.95
C GLU A 120 -11.49 -6.38 -13.25
N ILE A 121 -10.34 -6.04 -13.86
CA ILE A 121 -9.46 -5.00 -13.33
C ILE A 121 -10.13 -3.62 -13.39
N ASP A 122 -10.88 -3.31 -14.45
CA ASP A 122 -11.62 -2.04 -14.55
C ASP A 122 -12.68 -1.90 -13.47
N GLU A 123 -13.49 -2.94 -13.26
CA GLU A 123 -14.51 -2.95 -12.22
C GLU A 123 -13.89 -2.89 -10.81
N LEU A 124 -12.73 -3.54 -10.60
CA LEU A 124 -11.98 -3.44 -9.36
C LEU A 124 -11.53 -1.99 -9.10
N LEU A 125 -10.86 -1.36 -10.06
CA LEU A 125 -10.33 0.00 -9.90
C LEU A 125 -11.45 1.04 -9.75
N LYS A 126 -12.58 0.84 -10.43
CA LYS A 126 -13.80 1.65 -10.25
C LYS A 126 -14.35 1.50 -8.82
N SER A 127 -14.37 0.28 -8.29
CA SER A 127 -14.79 0.02 -6.91
C SER A 127 -13.84 0.66 -5.90
N VAL A 128 -12.52 0.53 -6.09
CA VAL A 128 -11.50 1.20 -5.25
C VAL A 128 -11.75 2.70 -5.20
N LYS A 129 -11.97 3.33 -6.37
CA LYS A 129 -12.25 4.77 -6.44
C LYS A 129 -13.51 5.15 -5.64
N ALA A 130 -14.60 4.41 -5.79
CA ALA A 130 -15.84 4.65 -5.04
C ALA A 130 -15.62 4.50 -3.51
N LEU A 131 -14.86 3.50 -3.10
CA LEU A 131 -14.49 3.26 -1.69
C LEU A 131 -13.52 4.30 -1.13
N SER A 132 -12.91 5.12 -1.98
CA SER A 132 -12.00 6.18 -1.56
C SER A 132 -12.70 7.52 -1.30
N SER A 133 -14.01 7.61 -1.53
CA SER A 133 -14.79 8.81 -1.22
C SER A 133 -14.96 8.95 0.30
N VAL A 134 -14.97 10.19 0.78
CA VAL A 134 -14.96 10.50 2.21
C VAL A 134 -15.84 11.70 2.55
N ASP A 135 -16.57 11.59 3.65
CA ASP A 135 -17.24 12.67 4.35
C ASP A 135 -16.44 13.02 5.62
N ILE A 136 -16.10 14.29 5.80
CA ILE A 136 -15.38 14.79 6.97
C ILE A 136 -16.21 15.90 7.63
N CYS A 137 -16.65 15.67 8.87
CA CYS A 137 -17.30 16.68 9.68
C CYS A 137 -16.33 17.20 10.75
N PHE A 138 -16.15 18.51 10.78
CA PHE A 138 -15.48 19.20 11.87
C PHE A 138 -16.52 19.57 12.93
N LEU A 139 -16.40 19.01 14.13
CA LEU A 139 -17.19 19.38 15.30
C LEU A 139 -16.28 20.22 16.19
N VAL A 140 -16.56 21.51 16.35
CA VAL A 140 -15.56 22.47 16.85
C VAL A 140 -16.14 23.32 17.96
N ASP A 141 -15.41 23.41 19.05
CA ASP A 141 -15.60 24.44 20.07
C ASP A 141 -15.36 25.84 19.45
N CYS A 142 -16.35 26.72 19.53
CA CYS A 142 -16.31 28.05 18.92
C CYS A 142 -16.25 29.19 19.95
N THR A 143 -15.58 28.96 21.08
CA THR A 143 -15.34 29.97 22.12
C THR A 143 -13.96 30.62 22.01
N GLY A 144 -13.74 31.68 22.80
CA GLY A 144 -12.68 32.67 22.61
C GLY A 144 -11.26 32.12 22.38
N SER A 145 -10.88 30.98 22.97
CA SER A 145 -9.57 30.33 22.82
C SER A 145 -9.36 29.63 21.47
N MET A 146 -10.41 29.44 20.68
CA MET A 146 -10.41 28.54 19.52
C MET A 146 -10.14 29.23 18.18
N GLN A 147 -10.05 30.57 18.14
CA GLN A 147 -9.95 31.33 16.88
C GLN A 147 -8.75 30.91 16.04
N ASP A 148 -7.58 30.72 16.66
CA ASP A 148 -6.34 30.33 15.97
C ASP A 148 -6.48 28.96 15.26
N TYR A 149 -7.25 28.03 15.83
CA TYR A 149 -7.46 26.70 15.25
C TYR A 149 -8.47 26.71 14.10
N ILE A 150 -9.50 27.56 14.21
CA ILE A 150 -10.48 27.80 13.14
C ILE A 150 -9.78 28.47 11.96
N ASP A 151 -8.97 29.49 12.23
CA ASP A 151 -8.17 30.21 11.25
C ASP A 151 -7.16 29.28 10.55
N ALA A 152 -6.41 28.48 11.32
CA ALA A 152 -5.49 27.50 10.75
C ALA A 152 -6.20 26.45 9.88
N THR A 153 -7.40 26.03 10.28
CA THR A 153 -8.24 25.13 9.49
C THR A 153 -8.67 25.80 8.17
N ARG A 154 -9.19 27.03 8.22
CA ARG A 154 -9.59 27.82 7.04
C ARG A 154 -8.43 27.97 6.04
N ASP A 155 -7.26 28.37 6.54
CA ASP A 155 -6.13 28.73 5.68
C ASP A 155 -5.51 27.50 5.00
N ASN A 156 -5.66 26.31 5.61
CA ASN A 156 -5.04 25.07 5.13
C ASN A 156 -6.04 24.03 4.60
N ILE A 157 -7.35 24.28 4.61
CA ILE A 157 -8.37 23.31 4.17
C ILE A 157 -8.20 22.91 2.69
N LYS A 158 -7.72 23.84 1.86
CA LYS A 158 -7.39 23.58 0.45
C LYS A 158 -6.26 22.55 0.32
N THR A 159 -5.29 22.56 1.23
CA THR A 159 -4.21 21.56 1.27
C THR A 159 -4.75 20.17 1.60
N LEU A 160 -5.62 20.03 2.61
CA LEU A 160 -6.28 18.76 2.95
C LEU A 160 -7.04 18.19 1.75
N THR A 161 -7.89 19.03 1.15
CA THR A 161 -8.80 18.62 0.07
C THR A 161 -8.05 18.25 -1.20
N ASN A 162 -7.07 19.07 -1.59
CA ASN A 162 -6.17 18.77 -2.71
C ASN A 162 -5.38 17.48 -2.45
N THR A 163 -4.90 17.24 -1.23
CA THR A 163 -4.19 15.99 -0.88
C THR A 163 -5.06 14.77 -1.13
N ILE A 164 -6.27 14.76 -0.55
CA ILE A 164 -7.20 13.64 -0.67
C ILE A 164 -7.60 13.45 -2.14
N SER A 165 -7.91 14.53 -2.86
CA SER A 165 -8.26 14.47 -4.28
C SER A 165 -7.13 13.97 -5.17
N ASN A 166 -5.89 14.37 -4.89
CA ASN A 166 -4.73 13.90 -5.64
C ASN A 166 -4.39 12.45 -5.34
N LEU A 167 -4.48 12.01 -4.08
CA LEU A 167 -4.19 10.64 -3.67
C LEU A 167 -5.28 9.66 -4.10
N PHE A 168 -6.55 10.04 -4.05
CA PHE A 168 -7.67 9.10 -4.18
C PHE A 168 -8.58 9.34 -5.39
N ARG A 169 -8.40 10.45 -6.13
CA ARG A 169 -9.27 10.86 -7.27
C ARG A 169 -10.74 11.04 -6.87
N THR A 170 -10.98 11.42 -5.63
CA THR A 170 -12.29 11.71 -5.06
C THR A 170 -12.28 13.10 -4.44
N LYS A 171 -13.39 13.82 -4.54
CA LYS A 171 -13.58 15.06 -3.79
C LYS A 171 -14.10 14.70 -2.41
N PRO A 172 -13.41 15.09 -1.32
CA PRO A 172 -14.00 14.96 0.01
C PRO A 172 -15.21 15.89 0.13
N ARG A 173 -16.24 15.46 0.86
CA ARG A 173 -17.31 16.36 1.31
C ARG A 173 -16.99 16.85 2.71
N LEU A 174 -17.09 18.15 2.95
CA LEU A 174 -16.79 18.78 4.23
C LEU A 174 -18.07 19.35 4.86
N ALA A 175 -18.25 19.12 6.15
CA ALA A 175 -19.27 19.74 6.98
C ALA A 175 -18.64 20.37 8.21
N PHE A 176 -19.31 21.36 8.79
CA PHE A 176 -18.86 22.04 10.00
C PHE A 176 -20.03 22.20 10.97
N ILE A 177 -19.79 21.83 12.23
CA ILE A 177 -20.70 22.02 13.36
C ILE A 177 -19.90 22.71 14.45
N GLY A 178 -20.18 23.99 14.66
CA GLY A 178 -19.69 24.75 15.80
C GLY A 178 -20.66 24.69 16.95
N TYR A 179 -20.16 24.57 18.17
CA TYR A 179 -20.96 24.74 19.39
C TYR A 179 -20.27 25.71 20.35
N ARG A 180 -21.08 26.34 21.21
CA ARG A 180 -20.68 27.34 22.22
C ARG A 180 -21.43 27.07 23.53
N ASP A 181 -21.41 28.02 24.46
CA ASP A 181 -22.17 27.97 25.70
C ASP A 181 -23.68 27.82 25.44
N ILE A 182 -24.38 27.19 26.39
CA ILE A 182 -25.84 27.08 26.33
C ILE A 182 -26.53 28.44 26.43
N SER A 183 -25.90 29.40 27.12
CA SER A 183 -26.41 30.76 27.35
C SER A 183 -26.45 31.62 26.08
N ASP A 184 -25.77 31.20 25.01
CA ASP A 184 -25.78 31.88 23.69
C ASP A 184 -27.09 31.67 22.89
N ASN A 185 -28.05 30.89 23.42
CA ASN A 185 -29.38 30.68 22.84
C ASN A 185 -29.36 30.30 21.35
N GLU A 186 -29.95 31.10 20.46
CA GLU A 186 -30.06 30.80 19.03
C GLU A 186 -28.69 30.81 18.30
N ASN A 187 -27.68 31.42 18.90
CA ASN A 187 -26.31 31.48 18.36
C ASN A 187 -25.40 30.38 18.91
N ASN A 188 -25.93 29.48 19.75
CA ASN A 188 -25.13 28.45 20.41
C ASN A 188 -24.66 27.33 19.46
N LEU A 189 -25.23 27.26 18.25
CA LEU A 189 -24.86 26.28 17.22
C LEU A 189 -24.65 26.95 15.87
N ILE A 190 -23.49 26.66 15.27
CA ILE A 190 -23.12 27.07 13.91
C ILE A 190 -23.14 25.83 13.04
N LYS A 191 -23.86 25.86 11.91
CA LYS A 191 -24.05 24.65 11.08
C LYS A 191 -23.76 24.93 9.61
N PHE A 192 -22.97 24.07 9.01
CA PHE A 192 -22.73 24.02 7.58
C PHE A 192 -22.81 22.58 7.09
N GLU A 193 -23.74 22.34 6.18
CA GLU A 193 -24.02 21.00 5.66
C GLU A 193 -22.90 20.53 4.72
N PHE A 194 -22.81 19.22 4.47
CA PHE A 194 -21.80 18.65 3.61
C PHE A 194 -21.77 19.25 2.20
N THR A 195 -20.62 19.81 1.81
CA THR A 195 -20.34 20.34 0.47
C THR A 195 -19.06 19.74 -0.12
N ASP A 196 -18.97 19.64 -1.45
CA ASP A 196 -17.71 19.41 -2.19
C ASP A 196 -17.15 20.71 -2.82
N ASP A 197 -17.80 21.85 -2.55
CA ASP A 197 -17.34 23.20 -2.89
C ASP A 197 -16.43 23.73 -1.77
N ILE A 198 -15.12 23.58 -1.99
CA ILE A 198 -14.10 23.96 -1.01
C ILE A 198 -14.00 25.47 -0.85
N ASP A 199 -14.29 26.25 -1.90
CA ASP A 199 -14.27 27.70 -1.82
C ASP A 199 -15.44 28.18 -0.96
N ALA A 200 -16.66 27.64 -1.16
CA ALA A 200 -17.80 27.95 -0.30
C ALA A 200 -17.57 27.55 1.16
N PHE A 201 -16.91 26.41 1.42
CA PHE A 201 -16.56 25.99 2.77
C PHE A 201 -15.51 26.91 3.41
N SER A 202 -14.47 27.29 2.66
CA SER A 202 -13.42 28.21 3.13
C SER A 202 -13.98 29.60 3.41
N ASP A 203 -14.85 30.11 2.54
CA ASP A 203 -15.57 31.37 2.73
C ASP A 203 -16.46 31.31 3.97
N PHE A 204 -17.18 30.21 4.18
CA PHE A 204 -17.97 30.03 5.40
C PHE A 204 -17.11 30.10 6.67
N LEU A 205 -15.97 29.40 6.71
CA LEU A 205 -15.05 29.45 7.86
C LEU A 205 -14.51 30.85 8.12
N SER A 206 -14.34 31.68 7.08
CA SER A 206 -13.85 33.06 7.24
C SER A 206 -14.81 34.00 7.99
N HIS A 207 -16.08 33.61 8.13
CA HIS A 207 -17.10 34.39 8.84
C HIS A 207 -17.35 33.88 10.27
N ILE A 208 -16.61 32.86 10.72
CA ILE A 208 -16.75 32.35 12.09
C ILE A 208 -15.87 33.19 13.01
N GLU A 209 -16.54 33.93 13.90
CA GLU A 209 -15.91 34.65 15.01
C GLU A 209 -16.15 33.87 16.31
N THR A 210 -15.11 33.67 17.10
CA THR A 210 -15.26 33.15 18.46
C THR A 210 -15.77 34.24 19.41
N VAL A 211 -16.57 33.85 20.39
CA VAL A 211 -17.06 34.74 21.46
C VAL A 211 -16.55 34.26 22.81
N GLY A 212 -16.36 35.18 23.76
CA GLY A 212 -15.97 34.80 25.13
C GLY A 212 -17.07 34.01 25.82
N GLY A 213 -16.70 32.98 26.58
CA GLY A 213 -17.65 32.05 27.20
C GLY A 213 -18.25 32.51 28.53
N ASP A 214 -19.33 31.84 28.96
CA ASP A 214 -20.10 32.16 30.16
C ASP A 214 -19.67 31.31 31.37
N ASP A 215 -19.50 30.01 31.18
CA ASP A 215 -18.76 29.12 32.08
C ASP A 215 -17.66 28.36 31.32
N ILE A 216 -17.03 27.34 31.92
CA ILE A 216 -15.96 26.58 31.23
C ILE A 216 -16.56 25.47 30.35
N CYS A 217 -17.79 25.05 30.61
CA CYS A 217 -18.44 23.95 29.91
C CYS A 217 -19.26 24.42 28.70
N GLU A 218 -19.24 23.64 27.62
CA GLU A 218 -19.88 24.00 26.34
C GLU A 218 -21.09 23.10 25.96
N ASP A 219 -21.93 23.52 25.01
CA ASP A 219 -23.07 22.73 24.46
C ASP A 219 -22.65 21.60 23.51
N VAL A 220 -21.72 20.75 23.95
CA VAL A 220 -21.27 19.55 23.20
C VAL A 220 -22.44 18.64 22.83
N PHE A 221 -23.46 18.54 23.69
CA PHE A 221 -24.65 17.73 23.42
C PHE A 221 -25.44 18.27 22.22
N GLY A 222 -25.54 19.58 22.07
CA GLY A 222 -26.09 20.24 20.89
C GLY A 222 -25.26 20.01 19.64
N GLY A 223 -23.94 20.09 19.76
CA GLY A 223 -23.02 19.74 18.68
C GLY A 223 -23.24 18.30 18.18
N LEU A 224 -23.23 17.32 19.08
CA LEU A 224 -23.43 15.91 18.74
C LEU A 224 -24.83 15.62 18.17
N GLN A 225 -25.87 16.32 18.66
CA GLN A 225 -27.21 16.22 18.08
C GLN A 225 -27.25 16.76 16.64
N ALA A 226 -26.57 17.87 16.36
CA ALA A 226 -26.50 18.44 15.03
C ALA A 226 -25.69 17.54 14.07
N VAL A 227 -24.61 16.92 14.54
CA VAL A 227 -23.84 15.92 13.77
C VAL A 227 -24.70 14.73 13.34
N ASN A 228 -25.60 14.26 14.20
CA ASN A 228 -26.53 13.17 13.87
C ASN A 228 -27.57 13.56 12.81
N ALA A 229 -27.78 14.86 12.56
CA ALA A 229 -28.72 15.34 11.56
C ALA A 229 -28.09 15.54 10.16
N LEU A 230 -26.75 15.43 10.04
CA LEU A 230 -26.03 15.63 8.79
C LEU A 230 -26.32 14.53 7.75
N SER A 231 -26.19 14.90 6.47
CA SER A 231 -26.41 14.03 5.31
C SER A 231 -25.21 13.14 4.95
N TRP A 232 -24.81 12.29 5.91
CA TRP A 232 -23.75 11.29 5.72
C TRP A 232 -24.07 10.34 4.55
N TYR A 233 -23.17 10.23 3.58
CA TYR A 233 -23.37 9.48 2.34
C TYR A 233 -22.21 8.52 2.04
N ASN A 234 -20.97 9.01 2.07
CA ASN A 234 -19.80 8.29 1.58
C ASN A 234 -19.40 7.08 2.45
N PRO A 235 -18.62 6.12 1.91
CA PRO A 235 -18.21 4.92 2.63
C PRO A 235 -17.25 5.20 3.80
N ASN A 236 -16.41 6.24 3.67
CA ASN A 236 -15.60 6.73 4.78
C ASN A 236 -16.28 7.95 5.39
N ARG A 237 -16.55 7.90 6.69
CA ARG A 237 -17.23 8.97 7.44
C ARG A 237 -16.39 9.29 8.66
N LEU A 238 -15.89 10.50 8.77
CA LEU A 238 -15.01 10.92 9.85
C LEU A 238 -15.65 12.11 10.59
N LEU A 239 -15.77 11.97 11.90
CA LEU A 239 -16.06 13.08 12.80
C LEU A 239 -14.77 13.47 13.50
N ILE A 240 -14.32 14.70 13.29
CA ILE A 240 -13.15 15.27 13.95
C ILE A 240 -13.66 16.28 14.98
N HIS A 241 -13.57 15.92 16.26
CA HIS A 241 -14.00 16.78 17.36
C HIS A 241 -12.81 17.54 17.93
N ILE A 242 -12.82 18.86 17.82
CA ILE A 242 -11.74 19.76 18.22
C ILE A 242 -12.25 20.62 19.39
N CYS A 243 -11.65 20.47 20.58
CA CYS A 243 -12.05 21.25 21.74
C CYS A 243 -10.93 21.40 22.77
N ASP A 244 -11.03 22.45 23.58
CA ASP A 244 -10.21 22.69 24.78
C ASP A 244 -11.06 22.72 26.07
N SER A 245 -12.40 22.66 25.94
CA SER A 245 -13.35 22.67 27.05
C SER A 245 -14.25 21.41 27.09
N PRO A 246 -14.67 20.94 28.29
CA PRO A 246 -15.53 19.78 28.46
C PRO A 246 -17.02 20.10 28.27
N CYS A 247 -17.86 19.07 28.23
CA CYS A 247 -19.31 19.22 28.27
C CYS A 247 -19.85 19.38 29.70
N HIS A 248 -21.08 19.89 29.84
CA HIS A 248 -21.75 20.02 31.14
C HIS A 248 -22.08 18.67 31.80
N GLY A 249 -21.93 18.61 33.12
CA GLY A 249 -22.28 17.47 33.96
C GLY A 249 -21.11 16.93 34.78
N ARG A 250 -21.36 16.64 36.06
CA ARG A 250 -20.34 16.18 37.04
C ARG A 250 -19.59 14.91 36.67
N ASP A 251 -20.15 14.11 35.78
CA ASP A 251 -19.52 12.87 35.34
C ASP A 251 -18.36 13.15 34.36
N TYR A 252 -18.28 14.35 33.77
CA TYR A 252 -17.36 14.66 32.67
C TYR A 252 -16.12 15.47 33.08
N HIS A 253 -16.02 15.90 34.34
CA HIS A 253 -14.89 16.65 34.89
C HIS A 253 -14.45 16.14 36.28
N ASP A 254 -13.21 16.43 36.66
CA ASP A 254 -12.59 15.88 37.88
C ASP A 254 -13.21 16.42 39.17
N GLN A 255 -13.03 15.70 40.29
CA GLN A 255 -13.65 16.06 41.57
C GLN A 255 -13.36 17.50 42.03
N GLN A 256 -12.18 18.05 41.70
CA GLN A 256 -11.82 19.42 42.03
C GLN A 256 -12.78 20.48 41.46
N TRP A 257 -13.52 20.14 40.40
CA TRP A 257 -14.53 21.03 39.80
C TRP A 257 -15.78 21.16 40.69
N LEU A 258 -16.01 20.22 41.62
CA LEU A 258 -17.13 20.30 42.56
C LEU A 258 -16.97 21.45 43.56
N ASP A 259 -15.73 21.88 43.80
CA ASP A 259 -15.40 23.03 44.65
C ASP A 259 -15.54 24.37 43.91
N HIS A 260 -15.78 24.33 42.59
CA HIS A 260 -15.86 25.48 41.68
C HIS A 260 -17.18 25.47 40.88
N PRO A 261 -18.33 25.74 41.51
CA PRO A 261 -19.64 25.73 40.84
C PRO A 261 -19.78 26.78 39.72
N GLU A 262 -18.88 27.77 39.66
CA GLU A 262 -18.79 28.74 38.59
C GLU A 262 -18.20 28.18 37.28
N TRP A 263 -17.55 27.01 37.32
CA TRP A 263 -16.96 26.36 36.15
C TRP A 263 -17.95 25.51 35.35
N ASP A 264 -19.01 25.02 35.99
CA ASP A 264 -20.11 24.29 35.35
C ASP A 264 -21.45 24.75 35.93
N LYS A 265 -22.15 25.63 35.22
CA LYS A 265 -23.48 26.15 35.59
C LYS A 265 -24.59 25.12 35.40
N HIS A 266 -24.31 24.00 34.73
CA HIS A 266 -25.25 22.91 34.50
C HIS A 266 -24.70 21.57 35.05
N PRO A 267 -24.40 21.47 36.36
CA PRO A 267 -23.73 20.29 36.94
C PRO A 267 -24.60 19.02 36.95
N LYS A 268 -25.90 19.14 36.63
CA LYS A 268 -26.82 18.01 36.45
C LYS A 268 -26.79 17.45 35.02
N GLY A 269 -25.94 17.99 34.15
CA GLY A 269 -25.86 17.66 32.73
C GLY A 269 -26.73 18.56 31.87
N ASP A 270 -27.01 18.10 30.65
CA ASP A 270 -27.71 18.86 29.63
C ASP A 270 -29.10 19.35 30.07
N PRO A 271 -29.38 20.67 30.08
CA PRO A 271 -30.67 21.22 30.49
C PRO A 271 -31.83 20.86 29.54
N LYS A 272 -31.52 20.43 28.30
CA LYS A 272 -32.52 19.91 27.35
C LYS A 272 -32.77 18.41 27.53
N ASN A 273 -32.18 17.77 28.55
CA ASN A 273 -32.30 16.34 28.87
C ASN A 273 -31.96 15.41 27.69
N ARG A 274 -31.02 15.80 26.84
CA ARG A 274 -30.49 14.93 25.78
C ARG A 274 -29.60 13.88 26.42
N GLU A 275 -29.78 12.64 26.00
CA GLU A 275 -28.96 11.52 26.51
C GLU A 275 -27.70 11.35 25.67
N LEU A 276 -26.53 11.55 26.28
CA LEU A 276 -25.23 11.40 25.60
C LEU A 276 -25.07 10.01 24.99
N SER A 277 -25.47 8.98 25.73
CA SER A 277 -25.36 7.58 25.28
C SER A 277 -26.11 7.34 23.98
N LYS A 278 -27.31 7.90 23.84
CA LYS A 278 -28.10 7.83 22.62
C LYS A 278 -27.41 8.57 21.47
N LEU A 279 -26.94 9.81 21.71
CA LEU A 279 -26.27 10.61 20.69
C LEU A 279 -25.02 9.91 20.14
N LEU A 280 -24.17 9.37 21.01
CA LEU A 280 -22.95 8.65 20.62
C LEU A 280 -23.26 7.34 19.91
N LEU A 281 -24.26 6.57 20.37
CA LEU A 281 -24.67 5.34 19.70
C LEU A 281 -25.30 5.60 18.33
N ASP A 282 -26.02 6.72 18.15
CA ASP A 282 -26.56 7.12 16.85
C ASP A 282 -25.45 7.47 15.87
N ILE A 283 -24.39 8.18 16.30
CA ILE A 283 -23.19 8.42 15.47
C ILE A 283 -22.54 7.09 15.06
N LYS A 284 -22.43 6.15 16.00
CA LYS A 284 -21.87 4.82 15.73
C LYS A 284 -22.71 4.02 14.73
N ARG A 285 -24.05 4.10 14.82
CA ARG A 285 -24.98 3.45 13.88
C ARG A 285 -24.86 4.00 12.46
N HIS A 286 -24.49 5.28 12.31
CA HIS A 286 -24.16 5.88 11.02
C HIS A 286 -22.78 5.46 10.49
N ASN A 287 -22.07 4.53 11.17
CA ASN A 287 -20.74 4.06 10.80
C ASN A 287 -19.71 5.20 10.67
N VAL A 288 -19.83 6.21 11.53
CA VAL A 288 -18.89 7.33 11.58
C VAL A 288 -17.68 6.91 12.41
N LYS A 289 -16.47 7.26 11.99
CA LYS A 289 -15.25 7.10 12.78
C LYS A 289 -15.02 8.39 13.56
N TYR A 290 -15.07 8.30 14.89
CA TYR A 290 -14.99 9.45 15.79
C TYR A 290 -13.54 9.61 16.28
N PHE A 291 -12.93 10.75 15.93
CA PHE A 291 -11.62 11.19 16.42
C PHE A 291 -11.74 12.43 17.31
N SER A 292 -10.90 12.52 18.34
CA SER A 292 -10.74 13.72 19.16
C SER A 292 -9.42 14.43 18.88
N ILE A 293 -9.43 15.76 18.97
CA ILE A 293 -8.26 16.62 19.09
C ILE A 293 -8.46 17.40 20.40
N GLN A 294 -7.71 17.01 21.42
CA GLN A 294 -7.79 17.59 22.76
C GLN A 294 -6.72 18.66 22.90
N LEU A 295 -7.12 19.92 22.85
CA LEU A 295 -6.18 21.05 22.93
C LEU A 295 -5.81 21.39 24.38
N ASN A 296 -6.59 20.89 25.35
CA ASN A 296 -6.29 20.97 26.78
C ASN A 296 -6.69 19.67 27.50
N ASN A 297 -5.73 18.75 27.59
CA ASN A 297 -5.94 17.44 28.19
C ASN A 297 -6.38 17.48 29.66
N ASP A 298 -6.00 18.51 30.43
CA ASP A 298 -6.33 18.61 31.85
C ASP A 298 -7.84 18.84 32.07
N ARG A 299 -8.57 19.31 31.06
CA ARG A 299 -10.02 19.59 31.16
C ARG A 299 -10.89 18.58 30.43
N THR A 300 -10.44 18.09 29.28
CA THR A 300 -11.29 17.25 28.39
C THR A 300 -11.09 15.75 28.59
N CYS A 301 -10.02 15.32 29.27
CA CYS A 301 -9.66 13.90 29.34
C CYS A 301 -10.79 13.04 29.91
N LYS A 302 -11.41 13.47 31.03
CA LYS A 302 -12.49 12.68 31.66
C LYS A 302 -13.75 12.60 30.79
N MET A 303 -14.13 13.69 30.12
CA MET A 303 -15.21 13.67 29.11
C MET A 303 -14.94 12.62 28.04
N PHE A 304 -13.73 12.60 27.45
CA PHE A 304 -13.40 11.63 26.40
C PHE A 304 -13.24 10.20 26.93
N GLN A 305 -12.89 9.99 28.20
CA GLN A 305 -12.94 8.67 28.83
C GLN A 305 -14.38 8.13 28.88
N GLU A 306 -15.35 8.96 29.27
CA GLU A 306 -16.78 8.59 29.25
C GLU A 306 -17.28 8.35 27.82
N PHE A 307 -16.88 9.20 26.87
CA PHE A 307 -17.25 9.01 25.46
C PHE A 307 -16.68 7.69 24.94
N LYS A 308 -15.44 7.35 25.28
CA LYS A 308 -14.80 6.09 24.91
C LYS A 308 -15.50 4.89 25.54
N PHE A 309 -15.95 4.99 26.79
CA PHE A 309 -16.72 3.93 27.44
C PHE A 309 -18.01 3.60 26.69
N ILE A 310 -18.73 4.63 26.22
CA ILE A 310 -19.99 4.48 25.48
C ILE A 310 -19.74 4.08 24.02
N TYR A 311 -18.85 4.79 23.33
CA TYR A 311 -18.62 4.66 21.89
C TYR A 311 -17.77 3.43 21.54
N GLY A 312 -16.83 3.07 22.40
CA GLY A 312 -15.84 2.01 22.21
C GLY A 312 -14.47 2.57 21.80
N THR A 313 -14.21 2.68 20.49
CA THR A 313 -12.93 3.17 19.96
C THR A 313 -13.04 4.63 19.55
N LEU A 314 -12.34 5.50 20.27
CA LEU A 314 -12.26 6.94 20.00
C LEU A 314 -10.78 7.34 20.03
N PRO A 315 -10.06 7.26 18.89
CA PRO A 315 -8.64 7.59 18.82
C PRO A 315 -8.44 9.11 18.91
N GLU A 316 -7.41 9.51 19.64
CA GLU A 316 -6.94 10.90 19.67
C GLU A 316 -6.00 11.17 18.49
N ILE A 317 -6.14 12.35 17.88
CA ILE A 317 -5.23 12.89 16.90
C ILE A 317 -4.33 13.89 17.64
N ASP A 318 -3.05 13.56 17.74
CA ASP A 318 -2.05 14.44 18.36
C ASP A 318 -1.76 15.66 17.47
N VAL A 319 -1.87 16.85 18.07
CA VAL A 319 -1.71 18.15 17.42
C VAL A 319 -0.86 19.02 18.34
N LYS A 320 0.35 19.37 17.88
CA LYS A 320 1.30 20.14 18.69
C LYS A 320 0.96 21.63 18.79
N ASN A 321 0.35 22.17 17.73
CA ASN A 321 -0.08 23.56 17.62
C ASN A 321 -1.08 23.69 16.46
N ALA A 322 -1.71 24.85 16.32
CA ALA A 322 -2.71 25.11 15.28
C ALA A 322 -2.21 24.85 13.85
N ASN A 323 -0.94 25.13 13.53
CA ASN A 323 -0.41 24.92 12.17
C ASN A 323 -0.29 23.43 11.79
N ASP A 324 -0.17 22.53 12.77
CA ASP A 324 -0.01 21.09 12.54
C ASP A 324 -1.35 20.36 12.38
N ILE A 325 -2.48 20.99 12.73
CA ILE A 325 -3.79 20.33 12.83
C ILE A 325 -4.21 19.67 11.52
N ILE A 326 -4.09 20.39 10.41
CA ILE A 326 -4.48 19.90 9.08
C ILE A 326 -3.58 18.77 8.62
N GLN A 327 -2.29 18.82 8.93
CA GLN A 327 -1.37 17.73 8.59
C GLN A 327 -1.77 16.43 9.32
N SER A 328 -2.09 16.53 10.62
CA SER A 328 -2.55 15.39 11.43
C SER A 328 -3.90 14.85 10.96
N ILE A 329 -4.87 15.72 10.61
CA ILE A 329 -6.16 15.29 10.04
C ILE A 329 -5.98 14.62 8.67
N THR A 330 -5.10 15.16 7.82
CA THR A 330 -4.77 14.58 6.51
C THR A 330 -4.19 13.17 6.65
N LYS A 331 -3.26 12.99 7.61
CA LYS A 331 -2.66 11.69 7.97
C LYS A 331 -3.74 10.68 8.36
N THR A 332 -4.58 11.03 9.34
CA THR A 332 -5.66 10.17 9.83
C THR A 332 -6.66 9.81 8.74
N THR A 333 -7.07 10.79 7.94
CA THR A 333 -8.04 10.58 6.86
C THR A 333 -7.51 9.63 5.79
N THR A 334 -6.25 9.81 5.39
CA THR A 334 -5.59 8.94 4.41
C THR A 334 -5.51 7.50 4.92
N SER A 335 -5.09 7.30 6.18
CA SER A 335 -5.03 5.97 6.79
C SER A 335 -6.40 5.29 6.88
N VAL A 336 -7.44 6.05 7.22
CA VAL A 336 -8.83 5.55 7.26
C VAL A 336 -9.27 5.04 5.89
N ILE A 337 -9.04 5.82 4.83
CA ILE A 337 -9.39 5.44 3.46
C ILE A 337 -8.60 4.19 3.02
N MET A 338 -7.30 4.17 3.29
CA MET A 338 -6.43 3.05 2.95
C MET A 338 -6.87 1.74 3.60
N ASN A 339 -7.27 1.79 4.88
CA ASN A 339 -7.80 0.62 5.59
C ASN A 339 -9.13 0.14 4.99
N THR A 340 -10.04 1.06 4.66
CA THR A 340 -11.32 0.71 4.00
C THR A 340 -11.10 0.03 2.64
N ILE A 341 -10.15 0.55 1.84
CA ILE A 341 -9.77 -0.08 0.56
C ILE A 341 -9.18 -1.47 0.82
N HIS A 342 -8.26 -1.60 1.78
CA HIS A 342 -7.64 -2.88 2.12
C HIS A 342 -8.68 -3.95 2.51
N ASP A 343 -9.57 -3.60 3.45
CA ASP A 343 -10.62 -4.49 3.96
C ASP A 343 -11.60 -4.87 2.85
N THR A 344 -11.94 -3.95 1.94
CA THR A 344 -12.89 -4.27 0.86
C THR A 344 -12.24 -5.04 -0.28
N MET A 345 -10.98 -4.74 -0.61
CA MET A 345 -10.21 -5.50 -1.62
C MET A 345 -10.04 -6.96 -1.21
N SER A 346 -9.92 -7.25 0.09
CA SER A 346 -9.98 -8.62 0.60
C SER A 346 -11.25 -9.36 0.18
N THR A 347 -12.39 -8.67 0.22
CA THR A 347 -13.70 -9.24 -0.06
C THR A 347 -13.93 -9.36 -1.56
N PHE A 348 -13.48 -8.39 -2.36
CA PHE A 348 -13.62 -8.43 -3.82
C PHE A 348 -12.75 -9.53 -4.47
N GLN A 349 -11.55 -9.76 -3.94
CA GLN A 349 -10.69 -10.87 -4.38
C GLN A 349 -11.20 -12.24 -3.90
N THR A 350 -12.24 -12.28 -3.07
CA THR A 350 -12.86 -13.49 -2.53
C THR A 350 -14.36 -13.49 -2.86
N THR A 351 -14.71 -13.46 -4.15
CA THR A 351 -16.08 -13.69 -4.67
C THR A 351 -16.67 -15.08 -4.33
N ALA A 352 -15.97 -15.85 -3.50
CA ALA A 352 -16.25 -17.24 -3.18
C ALA A 352 -16.48 -17.40 -1.67
N THR A 353 -17.13 -18.49 -1.30
CA THR A 353 -17.32 -18.90 0.09
C THR A 353 -15.98 -18.90 0.82
N LYS A 354 -15.88 -18.14 1.92
CA LYS A 354 -14.68 -18.10 2.77
C LYS A 354 -14.71 -19.28 3.73
N LYS A 355 -13.55 -19.83 4.07
CA LYS A 355 -13.40 -20.72 5.23
C LYS A 355 -13.74 -19.92 6.49
N THR A 356 -14.40 -20.56 7.45
CA THR A 356 -14.80 -19.90 8.71
C THR A 356 -13.90 -20.37 9.84
N TYR A 357 -13.26 -19.42 10.51
CA TYR A 357 -12.44 -19.67 11.70
C TYR A 357 -12.74 -18.63 12.79
N ASN A 358 -12.47 -18.99 14.05
CA ASN A 358 -12.43 -18.03 15.16
C ASN A 358 -10.98 -17.62 15.39
N LEU A 359 -10.69 -16.32 15.42
CA LEU A 359 -9.30 -15.85 15.62
C LEU A 359 -8.80 -16.15 17.04
N LEU A 360 -7.60 -16.69 17.13
CA LEU A 360 -6.90 -16.91 18.40
C LEU A 360 -6.38 -15.58 18.97
N ALA A 361 -6.65 -15.34 20.26
CA ALA A 361 -6.11 -14.20 20.99
C ALA A 361 -4.65 -14.40 21.42
N SER A 362 -4.19 -15.65 21.56
CA SER A 362 -2.84 -15.98 22.05
C SER A 362 -2.33 -17.29 21.44
N GLU A 363 -1.04 -17.54 21.63
CA GLU A 363 -0.43 -18.79 21.20
C GLU A 363 -1.02 -20.03 21.92
N PRO A 364 -1.05 -21.18 21.22
CA PRO A 364 -1.45 -22.44 21.84
C PRO A 364 -0.31 -23.05 22.67
N LYS A 365 -0.66 -24.00 23.53
CA LYS A 365 0.32 -24.79 24.29
C LYS A 365 0.96 -25.84 23.38
N TRP A 366 2.17 -25.57 22.89
CA TRP A 366 2.90 -26.38 21.89
C TRP A 366 3.19 -27.84 22.28
N ASN A 367 3.21 -28.15 23.57
CA ASN A 367 3.35 -29.51 24.08
C ASN A 367 2.11 -30.39 23.82
N LEU A 368 0.95 -29.78 23.55
CA LEU A 368 -0.30 -30.48 23.25
C LEU A 368 -0.55 -30.64 21.74
N ILE A 369 0.26 -30.00 20.89
CA ILE A 369 0.06 -30.01 19.45
C ILE A 369 0.93 -31.09 18.82
N PRO A 370 0.34 -32.05 18.08
CA PRO A 370 1.09 -33.12 17.44
C PRO A 370 1.98 -32.57 16.32
N ALA A 371 3.17 -33.15 16.22
CA ALA A 371 4.07 -32.92 15.10
C ALA A 371 3.64 -33.77 13.89
N ASN A 372 3.53 -33.17 12.72
CA ASN A 372 3.12 -33.83 11.49
C ASN A 372 4.27 -33.76 10.45
N PRO A 373 4.59 -34.88 9.78
CA PRO A 373 5.57 -34.84 8.71
C PRO A 373 5.00 -34.14 7.47
N VAL A 374 5.83 -33.32 6.83
CA VAL A 374 5.47 -32.53 5.65
C VAL A 374 6.44 -32.76 4.50
N LYS A 375 5.93 -32.58 3.28
CA LYS A 375 6.74 -32.36 2.09
C LYS A 375 6.96 -30.85 1.96
N ILE A 376 8.19 -30.44 1.73
CA ILE A 376 8.57 -29.04 1.49
C ILE A 376 8.72 -28.86 -0.02
N ILE A 377 8.21 -27.75 -0.54
CA ILE A 377 8.32 -27.35 -1.93
C ILE A 377 8.84 -25.92 -1.92
N GLU A 378 10.05 -25.74 -2.42
CA GLU A 378 10.74 -24.45 -2.51
C GLU A 378 10.83 -24.03 -3.99
N ILE A 379 10.93 -22.72 -4.24
CA ILE A 379 11.27 -22.21 -5.57
C ILE A 379 12.69 -21.69 -5.51
N ILE A 380 13.56 -22.29 -6.32
CA ILE A 380 14.98 -21.95 -6.36
C ILE A 380 15.13 -20.54 -6.91
N MET A 381 15.86 -19.70 -6.18
CA MET A 381 16.14 -18.31 -6.54
C MET A 381 16.63 -18.19 -8.00
N PRO A 382 16.00 -17.35 -8.83
CA PRO A 382 16.44 -17.11 -10.19
C PRO A 382 17.86 -16.54 -10.21
N ARG A 383 18.65 -16.95 -11.20
CA ARG A 383 20.01 -16.45 -11.39
C ARG A 383 20.01 -15.16 -12.20
N THR A 384 19.03 -15.02 -13.10
CA THR A 384 18.96 -13.89 -14.03
C THR A 384 17.55 -13.31 -14.14
N LEU A 385 17.48 -12.04 -14.51
CA LEU A 385 16.22 -11.38 -14.83
C LEU A 385 15.51 -12.05 -16.03
N ASP A 386 16.26 -12.56 -17.01
CA ASP A 386 15.68 -13.19 -18.21
C ASP A 386 14.95 -14.51 -17.86
N GLU A 387 15.44 -15.29 -16.88
CA GLU A 387 14.72 -16.47 -16.35
C GLU A 387 13.35 -16.07 -15.79
N ILE A 388 13.31 -14.99 -14.99
CA ILE A 388 12.06 -14.42 -14.48
C ILE A 388 11.16 -13.99 -15.64
N LEU A 389 11.63 -13.16 -16.56
CA LEU A 389 10.77 -12.60 -17.62
C LEU A 389 10.23 -13.66 -18.59
N GLN A 390 10.92 -14.80 -18.73
CA GLN A 390 10.51 -15.94 -19.56
C GLN A 390 9.67 -16.99 -18.80
N GLY A 391 9.55 -16.90 -17.47
CA GLY A 391 8.78 -17.86 -16.67
C GLY A 391 9.52 -19.17 -16.42
N ILE A 392 10.85 -19.14 -16.42
CA ILE A 392 11.71 -20.31 -16.17
C ILE A 392 12.10 -20.27 -14.69
N LEU A 393 11.35 -21.02 -13.86
CA LEU A 393 11.60 -21.15 -12.43
C LEU A 393 11.75 -22.62 -12.07
N TYR A 394 12.71 -22.93 -11.19
CA TYR A 394 13.02 -24.29 -10.78
C TYR A 394 12.44 -24.55 -9.40
N VAL A 395 11.99 -25.77 -9.17
CA VAL A 395 11.35 -26.19 -7.92
C VAL A 395 12.25 -27.20 -7.23
N GLY A 396 12.57 -26.96 -5.97
CA GLY A 396 13.21 -27.92 -5.08
C GLY A 396 12.16 -28.65 -4.24
N GLU A 397 12.52 -29.84 -3.75
CA GLU A 397 11.67 -30.60 -2.84
C GLU A 397 12.46 -31.09 -1.64
N GLY A 398 11.84 -31.01 -0.47
CA GLY A 398 12.41 -31.45 0.79
C GLY A 398 11.39 -32.17 1.68
N SER A 399 11.79 -32.45 2.91
CA SER A 399 10.89 -32.96 3.95
C SER A 399 11.20 -32.28 5.27
N GLY A 400 10.19 -32.15 6.11
CA GLY A 400 10.33 -31.56 7.44
C GLY A 400 9.20 -31.99 8.36
N THR A 401 9.11 -31.31 9.49
CA THR A 401 8.11 -31.54 10.52
C THR A 401 7.42 -30.22 10.88
N MET A 402 6.08 -30.22 10.94
CA MET A 402 5.28 -29.05 11.32
C MET A 402 4.44 -29.30 12.58
N LYS A 403 4.27 -28.26 13.39
CA LYS A 403 3.17 -28.12 14.35
C LYS A 403 2.40 -26.85 14.00
N ILE A 404 1.07 -26.89 13.99
CA ILE A 404 0.23 -25.76 13.61
C ILE A 404 -0.92 -25.61 14.59
N ALA A 405 -1.27 -24.36 14.91
CA ALA A 405 -2.44 -24.05 15.71
C ALA A 405 -3.74 -24.49 15.00
N SER A 406 -4.77 -24.85 15.76
CA SER A 406 -6.06 -25.29 15.20
C SER A 406 -6.87 -24.17 14.54
N ASN A 407 -6.60 -22.92 14.93
CA ASN A 407 -7.26 -21.73 14.42
C ASN A 407 -6.19 -20.65 14.10
N PRO A 408 -6.46 -19.74 13.16
CA PRO A 408 -5.58 -18.65 12.82
C PRO A 408 -5.60 -17.57 13.91
N PHE A 409 -4.53 -16.78 14.02
CA PHE A 409 -4.48 -15.61 14.90
C PHE A 409 -4.74 -14.30 14.16
N ALA A 410 -4.54 -14.30 12.83
CA ALA A 410 -4.81 -13.14 11.98
C ALA A 410 -5.42 -13.55 10.64
N GLN A 411 -6.09 -12.60 10.00
CA GLN A 411 -6.71 -12.75 8.68
C GLN A 411 -6.28 -11.59 7.80
N GLY A 412 -5.66 -11.90 6.65
CA GLY A 412 -5.36 -10.93 5.61
C GLY A 412 -6.42 -10.94 4.50
N SER A 413 -6.06 -10.38 3.34
CA SER A 413 -6.99 -10.29 2.22
C SER A 413 -7.26 -11.60 1.50
N LEU A 414 -6.22 -12.43 1.39
CA LEU A 414 -6.23 -13.69 0.65
C LEU A 414 -5.94 -14.90 1.53
N ARG A 415 -5.32 -14.69 2.70
CA ARG A 415 -4.79 -15.76 3.55
C ARG A 415 -5.11 -15.55 5.02
N TYR A 416 -5.39 -16.65 5.72
CA TYR A 416 -5.33 -16.75 7.17
C TYR A 416 -3.90 -17.01 7.62
N ALA A 417 -3.51 -16.47 8.77
CA ALA A 417 -2.20 -16.69 9.39
C ALA A 417 -2.36 -17.50 10.69
N PHE A 418 -1.66 -18.62 10.77
CA PHE A 418 -1.65 -19.54 11.90
C PHE A 418 -0.31 -19.51 12.60
N TYR A 419 -0.32 -19.57 13.93
CA TYR A 419 0.90 -19.84 14.68
C TYR A 419 1.41 -21.23 14.31
N GLY A 420 2.73 -21.36 14.18
CA GLY A 420 3.37 -22.61 13.82
C GLY A 420 4.74 -22.83 14.45
N GLN A 421 5.15 -24.09 14.49
CA GLN A 421 6.55 -24.47 14.61
C GLN A 421 6.95 -25.34 13.42
N PHE A 422 8.18 -25.19 12.95
CA PHE A 422 8.70 -25.90 11.79
C PHE A 422 10.14 -26.36 12.05
N ALA A 423 10.50 -27.54 11.55
CA ALA A 423 11.87 -28.03 11.55
C ALA A 423 12.17 -28.76 10.23
N SER A 424 13.26 -28.38 9.57
CA SER A 424 13.78 -29.06 8.37
C SER A 424 14.51 -30.35 8.71
N ASP A 425 15.21 -30.38 9.84
CA ASP A 425 15.79 -31.54 10.50
C ASP A 425 14.95 -31.85 11.76
N GLN A 426 14.78 -33.12 12.16
CA GLN A 426 13.76 -33.52 13.15
C GLN A 426 13.94 -32.94 14.58
N GLU A 427 14.93 -32.08 14.83
CA GLU A 427 15.37 -31.70 16.17
C GLU A 427 15.14 -30.20 16.51
N ASN A 428 15.21 -29.28 15.54
CA ASN A 428 15.19 -27.83 15.81
C ASN A 428 13.91 -27.15 15.33
N LEU A 429 12.86 -27.20 16.15
CA LEU A 429 11.60 -26.49 15.88
C LEU A 429 11.75 -24.98 16.08
N ILE A 430 11.69 -24.22 15.00
CA ILE A 430 11.65 -22.75 14.99
C ILE A 430 10.21 -22.23 14.90
N SER A 431 9.97 -21.03 15.44
CA SER A 431 8.66 -20.39 15.36
C SER A 431 8.42 -19.80 13.97
N VAL A 432 7.28 -20.16 13.38
CA VAL A 432 6.90 -19.76 12.02
C VAL A 432 5.44 -19.31 11.96
N VAL A 433 5.07 -18.72 10.83
CA VAL A 433 3.67 -18.47 10.46
C VAL A 433 3.32 -19.37 9.29
N TYR A 434 2.22 -20.11 9.42
CA TYR A 434 1.62 -20.84 8.31
C TYR A 434 0.47 -20.03 7.72
N LYS A 435 0.46 -19.86 6.40
CA LYS A 435 -0.58 -19.11 5.69
C LYS A 435 -1.42 -20.04 4.83
N GLU A 436 -2.73 -20.02 5.05
CA GLU A 436 -3.71 -20.79 4.29
C GLU A 436 -4.60 -19.85 3.47
N LEU A 437 -4.88 -20.16 2.21
CA LEU A 437 -5.82 -19.38 1.40
C LEU A 437 -7.23 -19.39 2.03
N ILE A 438 -7.87 -18.21 2.05
CA ILE A 438 -9.19 -17.99 2.69
C ILE A 438 -10.32 -18.67 1.92
N ASN A 439 -10.18 -18.82 0.61
CA ASN A 439 -11.24 -19.36 -0.24
C ASN A 439 -11.54 -20.82 0.14
N ALA A 440 -12.81 -21.21 0.26
CA ALA A 440 -13.24 -22.57 0.57
C ALA A 440 -13.37 -23.45 -0.69
N ASP A 441 -13.45 -22.85 -1.88
CA ASP A 441 -13.53 -23.58 -3.14
C ASP A 441 -12.18 -24.30 -3.41
N PRO A 442 -12.18 -25.64 -3.56
CA PRO A 442 -10.98 -26.43 -3.83
C PRO A 442 -10.18 -25.96 -5.06
N HIS A 443 -10.83 -25.34 -6.05
CA HIS A 443 -10.16 -24.81 -7.24
C HIS A 443 -9.04 -23.81 -6.90
N TYR A 444 -9.26 -23.00 -5.85
CA TYR A 444 -8.29 -22.00 -5.40
C TYR A 444 -7.33 -22.53 -4.34
N ASN A 445 -7.48 -23.79 -3.91
CA ASN A 445 -6.66 -24.42 -2.87
C ASN A 445 -5.78 -25.52 -3.46
N THR A 446 -5.22 -25.28 -4.65
CA THR A 446 -4.34 -26.23 -5.34
C THR A 446 -2.88 -25.84 -5.18
N LEU A 447 -1.98 -26.83 -5.26
CA LEU A 447 -0.54 -26.58 -5.28
C LEU A 447 -0.13 -25.55 -6.35
N THR A 448 -0.81 -25.53 -7.50
CA THR A 448 -0.56 -24.56 -8.57
C THR A 448 -0.78 -23.12 -8.12
N VAL A 449 -1.86 -22.85 -7.36
CA VAL A 449 -2.15 -21.49 -6.85
C VAL A 449 -1.12 -21.09 -5.79
N TYR A 450 -0.79 -21.99 -4.87
CA TYR A 450 0.27 -21.74 -3.89
C TYR A 450 1.62 -21.49 -4.54
N LYS A 451 1.98 -22.25 -5.59
CA LYS A 451 3.19 -22.02 -6.39
C LYS A 451 3.19 -20.64 -7.03
N GLN A 452 2.08 -20.16 -7.58
CA GLN A 452 2.00 -18.79 -8.12
C GLN A 452 2.28 -17.72 -7.05
N HIS A 453 1.77 -17.89 -5.83
CA HIS A 453 2.08 -16.98 -4.72
C HIS A 453 3.56 -17.05 -4.31
N LEU A 454 4.13 -18.26 -4.23
CA LEU A 454 5.54 -18.43 -3.90
C LEU A 454 6.46 -17.87 -5.00
N GLU A 455 6.11 -18.02 -6.28
CA GLU A 455 6.85 -17.42 -7.39
C GLU A 455 6.89 -15.90 -7.28
N ILE A 456 5.76 -15.26 -6.98
CA ILE A 456 5.68 -13.81 -6.74
C ILE A 456 6.63 -13.40 -5.61
N HIS A 457 6.64 -14.18 -4.53
CA HIS A 457 7.48 -13.92 -3.36
C HIS A 457 8.97 -14.00 -3.69
N VAL A 458 9.41 -15.08 -4.35
CA VAL A 458 10.81 -15.28 -4.76
C VAL A 458 11.26 -14.23 -5.79
N ILE A 459 10.37 -13.82 -6.71
CA ILE A 459 10.69 -12.72 -7.64
C ILE A 459 10.92 -11.41 -6.88
N ALA A 460 10.10 -11.10 -5.88
CA ALA A 460 10.29 -9.90 -5.07
C ALA A 460 11.60 -9.93 -4.28
N GLN A 461 11.95 -11.10 -3.72
CA GLN A 461 13.24 -11.32 -3.04
C GLN A 461 14.43 -11.10 -3.99
N PHE A 462 14.39 -11.69 -5.20
CA PHE A 462 15.39 -11.45 -6.24
C PHE A 462 15.53 -9.94 -6.55
N MET A 463 14.41 -9.23 -6.71
CA MET A 463 14.44 -7.79 -6.99
C MET A 463 15.06 -7.00 -5.83
N ALA A 464 14.73 -7.34 -4.59
CA ALA A 464 15.25 -6.69 -3.40
C ALA A 464 16.78 -6.88 -3.27
N GLU A 465 17.29 -8.10 -3.51
CA GLU A 465 18.73 -8.35 -3.54
C GLU A 465 19.46 -7.50 -4.59
N ARG A 466 18.91 -7.44 -5.82
CA ARG A 466 19.49 -6.61 -6.89
C ARG A 466 19.42 -5.13 -6.56
N PHE A 467 18.34 -4.68 -5.93
CA PHE A 467 18.19 -3.29 -5.49
C PHE A 467 19.21 -2.94 -4.40
N ASN A 468 19.41 -3.80 -3.40
CA ASN A 468 20.41 -3.59 -2.35
C ASN A 468 21.82 -3.49 -2.92
N ILE A 469 22.17 -4.30 -3.93
CA ILE A 469 23.44 -4.16 -4.65
C ILE A 469 23.56 -2.77 -5.29
N GLU A 470 22.53 -2.29 -6.00
CA GLU A 470 22.55 -0.95 -6.60
C GLU A 470 22.61 0.17 -5.55
N GLN A 471 22.01 -0.02 -4.38
CA GLN A 471 22.09 0.92 -3.27
C GLN A 471 23.50 0.99 -2.67
N ARG A 472 24.13 -0.16 -2.36
CA ARG A 472 25.50 -0.23 -1.81
C ARG A 472 26.53 0.45 -2.71
N LEU A 473 26.28 0.51 -4.02
CA LEU A 473 27.15 1.19 -4.98
C LEU A 473 27.02 2.72 -4.98
N ARG A 474 25.98 3.29 -4.37
CA ARG A 474 25.63 4.72 -4.49
C ARG A 474 25.45 5.45 -3.18
N PHE A 475 25.13 4.73 -2.11
CA PHE A 475 24.87 5.31 -0.80
C PHE A 475 25.85 4.77 0.22
N CYS A 476 26.41 5.66 1.05
CA CYS A 476 27.31 5.28 2.15
C CYS A 476 26.61 4.50 3.25
N ASN A 477 25.32 4.78 3.50
CA ASN A 477 24.48 4.09 4.47
C ASN A 477 23.14 3.70 3.80
N PRO A 478 23.11 2.60 3.03
CA PRO A 478 21.91 2.19 2.30
C PRO A 478 20.85 1.64 3.26
N VAL A 479 19.58 1.95 2.96
CA VAL A 479 18.44 1.36 3.69
C VAL A 479 18.03 0.08 2.95
N GLU A 480 18.36 -1.08 3.50
CA GLU A 480 18.24 -2.35 2.78
C GLU A 480 16.84 -2.95 2.87
N ILE A 481 16.46 -3.72 1.84
CA ILE A 481 15.18 -4.40 1.76
C ILE A 481 15.44 -5.91 1.68
N PHE A 482 14.83 -6.67 2.56
CA PHE A 482 14.82 -8.13 2.51
C PHE A 482 13.38 -8.63 2.49
N TYR A 483 13.15 -9.77 1.87
CA TYR A 483 11.92 -10.52 2.04
C TYR A 483 12.20 -11.70 2.96
N ALA A 484 11.26 -12.01 3.85
CA ALA A 484 11.34 -13.22 4.67
C ALA A 484 11.39 -14.45 3.76
N ASP A 485 12.20 -15.44 4.08
CA ASP A 485 12.18 -16.70 3.32
C ASP A 485 10.81 -17.37 3.46
N ALA A 486 10.34 -17.93 2.35
CA ALA A 486 9.04 -18.56 2.28
C ALA A 486 9.10 -19.84 1.46
N ASP A 487 8.36 -20.85 1.90
CA ASP A 487 8.22 -22.14 1.23
C ASP A 487 6.75 -22.59 1.23
N ILE A 488 6.46 -23.65 0.48
CA ILE A 488 5.18 -24.37 0.60
C ILE A 488 5.41 -25.66 1.39
N VAL A 489 4.58 -25.89 2.40
CA VAL A 489 4.49 -27.19 3.08
C VAL A 489 3.20 -27.88 2.72
N GLN A 490 3.30 -29.16 2.39
CA GLN A 490 2.16 -30.07 2.17
C GLN A 490 2.16 -31.14 3.25
N GLN A 491 1.03 -31.31 3.92
CA GLN A 491 0.87 -32.34 4.94
C GLN A 491 0.92 -33.75 4.31
N LYS A 492 1.73 -34.67 4.86
CA LYS A 492 1.79 -36.05 4.35
C LYS A 492 0.57 -36.88 4.74
N ASN A 493 -0.12 -36.52 5.83
CA ASN A 493 -1.35 -37.15 6.28
C ASN A 493 -2.62 -36.60 5.58
N ASP A 494 -2.54 -35.42 4.98
CA ASP A 494 -3.60 -34.84 4.15
C ASP A 494 -3.00 -34.12 2.95
N LEU A 495 -2.99 -34.81 1.81
CA LEU A 495 -2.40 -34.30 0.56
C LEU A 495 -3.17 -33.10 -0.03
N THR A 496 -4.34 -32.77 0.50
CA THR A 496 -5.12 -31.59 0.08
C THR A 496 -4.75 -30.33 0.85
N LYS A 497 -3.98 -30.45 1.93
CA LYS A 497 -3.62 -29.34 2.82
C LYS A 497 -2.24 -28.77 2.51
N PHE A 498 -2.26 -27.54 1.99
CA PHE A 498 -1.09 -26.74 1.67
C PHE A 498 -1.05 -25.48 2.55
N TYR A 499 0.14 -25.11 2.98
CA TYR A 499 0.40 -23.83 3.64
C TYR A 499 1.63 -23.20 3.02
N GLN A 500 1.63 -21.89 2.89
CA GLN A 500 2.89 -21.16 2.77
C GLN A 500 3.47 -20.98 4.16
N VAL A 501 4.75 -21.27 4.37
CA VAL A 501 5.45 -21.10 5.64
C VAL A 501 6.46 -19.98 5.52
N GLU A 502 6.59 -19.17 6.57
CA GLU A 502 7.62 -18.13 6.68
C GLU A 502 8.01 -17.90 8.15
N ALA A 503 9.16 -17.26 8.37
CA ALA A 503 9.57 -16.85 9.70
C ALA A 503 8.56 -15.90 10.35
N ARG A 504 8.32 -16.06 11.66
CA ARG A 504 7.42 -15.18 12.39
C ARG A 504 8.07 -13.85 12.72
N PHE A 505 7.34 -12.76 12.48
CA PHE A 505 7.69 -11.44 12.99
C PHE A 505 7.15 -11.23 14.40
N ASN A 506 7.99 -10.67 15.29
CA ASN A 506 7.61 -10.33 16.67
C ASN A 506 7.12 -8.88 16.81
N GLN A 507 7.20 -8.09 15.73
CA GLN A 507 6.78 -6.68 15.71
C GLN A 507 5.48 -6.53 14.92
N SER A 508 4.78 -5.41 15.15
CA SER A 508 3.58 -5.08 14.38
C SER A 508 3.94 -4.81 12.92
N MET A 509 3.23 -5.48 12.02
CA MET A 509 3.43 -5.29 10.58
C MET A 509 2.80 -3.97 10.11
N GLN A 510 3.45 -3.34 9.14
CA GLN A 510 2.93 -2.16 8.45
C GLN A 510 2.91 -2.38 6.94
N LYS A 511 1.97 -1.73 6.27
CA LYS A 511 1.87 -1.66 4.81
C LYS A 511 2.21 -0.26 4.33
N TRP A 512 3.26 -0.12 3.51
CA TRP A 512 3.77 1.17 3.01
C TRP A 512 3.16 1.58 1.67
N ASN A 513 2.79 0.63 0.82
CA ASN A 513 1.95 0.85 -0.35
C ASN A 513 1.06 -0.38 -0.61
N ASN A 514 0.06 -0.24 -1.48
CA ASN A 514 -0.80 -1.35 -1.90
C ASN A 514 -0.67 -1.61 -3.41
N ASN A 515 -1.39 -2.61 -3.91
CA ASN A 515 -1.39 -2.99 -5.33
C ASN A 515 -2.38 -2.19 -6.20
N SER A 516 -2.91 -1.06 -5.72
CA SER A 516 -3.89 -0.22 -6.43
C SER A 516 -3.56 1.28 -6.33
N GLY A 517 -2.31 1.63 -6.04
CA GLY A 517 -1.82 3.01 -6.02
C GLY A 517 -1.95 3.75 -4.69
N GLY A 518 -2.40 3.06 -3.64
CA GLY A 518 -2.42 3.62 -2.29
C GLY A 518 -1.02 3.64 -1.66
N VAL A 519 -0.70 4.70 -0.93
CA VAL A 519 0.58 4.92 -0.25
C VAL A 519 0.34 5.33 1.20
N HIS A 520 1.18 4.84 2.10
CA HIS A 520 1.14 5.21 3.52
C HIS A 520 1.86 6.55 3.71
N MET A 521 1.10 7.61 3.98
CA MET A 521 1.63 8.97 4.07
C MET A 521 2.32 9.27 5.41
N VAL A 522 1.91 8.60 6.49
CA VAL A 522 2.42 8.90 7.84
C VAL A 522 3.86 8.45 8.01
N ASP A 523 4.12 7.17 7.72
CA ASP A 523 5.46 6.60 7.64
C ASP A 523 5.78 6.36 6.15
N TYR A 524 5.91 7.45 5.40
CA TYR A 524 6.27 7.37 3.99
C TYR A 524 7.73 6.95 3.86
N SER A 525 7.99 5.84 3.17
CA SER A 525 9.35 5.37 2.91
C SER A 525 9.81 5.71 1.49
N THR A 526 10.72 6.67 1.37
CA THR A 526 11.35 7.04 0.09
C THR A 526 12.06 5.87 -0.58
N THR A 527 12.71 5.01 0.21
CA THR A 527 13.40 3.81 -0.27
C THR A 527 12.44 2.76 -0.81
N LEU A 528 11.33 2.47 -0.10
CA LEU A 528 10.34 1.50 -0.57
C LEU A 528 9.61 2.00 -1.82
N GLN A 529 9.27 3.28 -1.90
CA GLN A 529 8.69 3.84 -3.13
C GLN A 529 9.70 3.84 -4.29
N ALA A 530 10.98 4.14 -4.02
CA ALA A 530 12.04 4.04 -5.02
C ALA A 530 12.27 2.59 -5.47
N PHE A 531 12.12 1.60 -4.58
CA PHE A 531 12.22 0.18 -4.91
C PHE A 531 11.15 -0.22 -5.94
N SER A 532 9.87 0.08 -5.68
CA SER A 532 8.79 -0.19 -6.66
C SER A 532 9.07 0.49 -8.01
N HIS A 533 9.47 1.78 -8.02
CA HIS A 533 9.85 2.51 -9.23
C HIS A 533 11.05 1.88 -9.95
N TRP A 534 12.07 1.48 -9.20
CA TRP A 534 13.26 0.83 -9.71
C TRP A 534 12.93 -0.52 -10.34
N THR A 535 12.08 -1.36 -9.73
CA THR A 535 11.70 -2.67 -10.32
C THR A 535 11.05 -2.51 -11.68
N TYR A 536 10.25 -1.46 -11.87
CA TYR A 536 9.68 -1.11 -13.17
C TYR A 536 10.78 -0.82 -14.20
N HIS A 537 11.72 0.08 -13.93
CA HIS A 537 12.77 0.40 -14.90
C HIS A 537 13.78 -0.75 -15.10
N PHE A 538 14.14 -1.44 -14.02
CA PHE A 538 15.05 -2.57 -14.05
C PHE A 538 14.53 -3.68 -14.96
N THR A 539 13.22 -3.91 -14.97
CA THR A 539 12.57 -4.92 -15.82
C THR A 539 12.11 -4.38 -17.17
N ALA A 540 12.49 -3.15 -17.51
CA ALA A 540 12.01 -2.44 -18.68
C ALA A 540 10.48 -2.42 -18.76
N GLY A 541 9.79 -2.11 -17.66
CA GLY A 541 8.34 -2.00 -17.55
C GLY A 541 7.55 -3.29 -17.71
N ARG A 542 8.22 -4.45 -17.69
CA ARG A 542 7.56 -5.76 -17.75
C ARG A 542 6.87 -6.10 -16.44
N LEU A 543 7.45 -5.73 -15.29
CA LEU A 543 6.88 -5.97 -13.98
C LEU A 543 7.16 -4.83 -12.99
N MET A 544 6.38 -4.80 -11.91
CA MET A 544 6.57 -3.87 -10.78
C MET A 544 6.19 -4.60 -9.48
N VAL A 545 7.06 -4.54 -8.48
CA VAL A 545 6.79 -5.05 -7.13
C VAL A 545 6.08 -3.98 -6.31
N VAL A 546 4.95 -4.32 -5.71
CA VAL A 546 4.08 -3.45 -4.90
C VAL A 546 3.51 -4.26 -3.72
N ASP A 547 2.59 -3.66 -2.96
CA ASP A 547 2.05 -4.22 -1.71
C ASP A 547 3.18 -4.46 -0.69
N LEU A 548 4.07 -3.47 -0.58
CA LEU A 548 5.24 -3.52 0.30
C LEU A 548 4.78 -3.43 1.74
N GLN A 549 4.88 -4.55 2.46
CA GLN A 549 4.43 -4.69 3.84
C GLN A 549 5.36 -5.60 4.65
N GLY A 550 5.45 -5.38 5.96
CA GLY A 550 6.40 -6.08 6.81
C GLY A 550 6.76 -5.27 8.05
N VAL A 551 7.99 -5.44 8.52
CA VAL A 551 8.52 -4.74 9.70
C VAL A 551 9.76 -3.93 9.33
N ARG A 552 10.04 -2.88 10.09
CA ARG A 552 11.20 -2.02 9.92
C ARG A 552 12.06 -2.06 11.17
N SER A 553 13.36 -2.25 11.01
CA SER A 553 14.36 -2.12 12.07
C SER A 553 15.51 -1.26 11.56
N ASP A 554 15.71 -0.08 12.15
CA ASP A 554 16.74 0.88 11.75
C ASP A 554 16.77 1.15 10.23
N ASN A 555 17.85 0.74 9.57
CA ASN A 555 18.11 0.89 8.14
C ASN A 555 17.73 -0.38 7.34
N VAL A 556 16.84 -1.22 7.87
CA VAL A 556 16.43 -2.46 7.21
C VAL A 556 14.91 -2.61 7.22
N TYR A 557 14.36 -2.96 6.06
CA TYR A 557 13.00 -3.45 5.92
C TYR A 557 13.02 -4.97 5.74
N LEU A 558 12.25 -5.68 6.55
CA LEU A 558 11.96 -7.10 6.37
C LEU A 558 10.50 -7.25 5.94
N LEU A 559 10.31 -7.53 4.66
CA LEU A 559 9.02 -7.56 3.98
C LEU A 559 8.48 -8.99 3.82
N THR A 560 7.18 -9.09 3.57
CA THR A 560 6.52 -10.33 3.19
C THR A 560 5.32 -10.03 2.30
N ASP A 561 4.71 -11.06 1.73
CA ASP A 561 3.45 -11.00 0.99
C ASP A 561 3.41 -9.91 -0.11
N PRO A 562 4.39 -9.90 -1.02
CA PRO A 562 4.39 -8.93 -2.11
C PRO A 562 3.25 -9.19 -3.09
N ALA A 563 2.89 -8.15 -3.83
CA ALA A 563 2.17 -8.27 -5.08
C ALA A 563 3.08 -7.86 -6.25
N ILE A 564 2.85 -8.45 -7.41
CA ILE A 564 3.53 -8.05 -8.65
C ILE A 564 2.47 -7.68 -9.68
N HIS A 565 2.64 -6.51 -10.27
CA HIS A 565 2.01 -6.19 -11.54
C HIS A 565 2.90 -6.69 -12.67
N PHE A 566 2.33 -7.40 -13.63
CA PHE A 566 3.04 -7.96 -14.77
C PHE A 566 2.29 -7.60 -16.05
N ASP A 567 3.01 -7.21 -17.10
CA ASP A 567 2.39 -6.75 -18.36
C ASP A 567 1.60 -7.86 -19.09
N ASP A 568 2.01 -9.11 -18.93
CA ASP A 568 1.23 -10.31 -19.22
C ASP A 568 0.23 -10.63 -18.09
N LEU A 569 -1.06 -10.38 -18.36
CA LEU A 569 -2.16 -10.65 -17.44
C LEU A 569 -2.47 -12.14 -17.25
N LYS A 570 -1.94 -13.03 -18.09
CA LYS A 570 -2.08 -14.48 -17.93
C LYS A 570 -1.19 -14.99 -16.80
N ARG A 571 -0.08 -14.30 -16.56
CA ARG A 571 0.88 -14.68 -15.53
C ARG A 571 0.32 -14.34 -14.15
N TYR A 572 0.34 -15.34 -13.26
CA TYR A 572 -0.19 -15.24 -11.91
C TYR A 572 -1.68 -14.91 -11.82
N LYS A 573 -2.47 -15.33 -12.82
CA LYS A 573 -3.90 -15.01 -12.89
C LYS A 573 -4.68 -15.49 -11.66
N GLU A 574 -4.32 -16.64 -11.10
CA GLU A 574 -5.03 -17.23 -9.96
C GLU A 574 -4.67 -16.55 -8.64
N ALA A 575 -3.51 -15.91 -8.55
CA ALA A 575 -3.11 -15.11 -7.39
C ALA A 575 -3.91 -13.80 -7.26
N ARG A 576 -4.60 -13.36 -8.33
CA ARG A 576 -5.52 -12.20 -8.41
C ARG A 576 -4.97 -10.82 -8.03
N THR A 577 -3.71 -10.70 -7.62
CA THR A 577 -3.05 -9.42 -7.25
C THR A 577 -2.44 -8.68 -8.44
N ASN A 578 -2.26 -9.35 -9.58
CA ASN A 578 -1.78 -8.76 -10.83
C ASN A 578 -2.87 -7.90 -11.49
N LEU A 579 -2.66 -6.57 -11.49
CA LEU A 579 -3.48 -5.56 -12.20
C LEU A 579 -2.80 -5.04 -13.48
N GLY A 580 -1.70 -5.67 -13.86
CA GLY A 580 -0.86 -5.35 -15.02
C GLY A 580 -0.52 -3.87 -15.18
N ALA A 581 -0.50 -3.41 -16.43
CA ALA A 581 -0.13 -2.03 -16.75
C ALA A 581 -1.06 -0.98 -16.11
N LYS A 582 -2.32 -1.33 -15.78
CA LYS A 582 -3.23 -0.42 -15.06
C LYS A 582 -2.77 -0.22 -13.62
N GLY A 583 -2.45 -1.31 -12.90
CA GLY A 583 -1.89 -1.22 -11.55
C GLY A 583 -0.58 -0.44 -11.49
N MET A 584 0.33 -0.67 -12.44
CA MET A 584 1.58 0.09 -12.55
C MET A 584 1.33 1.60 -12.72
N ARG A 585 0.31 1.98 -13.51
CA ARG A 585 -0.09 3.38 -13.67
C ARG A 585 -0.68 3.96 -12.39
N GLU A 586 -1.47 3.19 -11.64
CA GLU A 586 -2.01 3.65 -10.36
C GLU A 586 -0.91 3.84 -9.30
N PHE A 587 0.11 2.98 -9.26
CA PHE A 587 1.31 3.23 -8.46
C PHE A 587 1.98 4.54 -8.88
N PHE A 588 2.29 4.69 -10.18
CA PHE A 588 2.99 5.88 -10.63
C PHE A 588 2.18 7.14 -10.39
N ARG A 589 0.86 7.09 -10.46
CA ARG A 589 -0.01 8.24 -10.20
C ARG A 589 0.30 8.90 -8.87
N THR A 590 0.49 8.13 -7.80
CA THR A 590 0.75 8.65 -6.43
C THR A 590 2.23 8.67 -6.06
N HIS A 591 3.10 8.13 -6.92
CA HIS A 591 4.53 8.16 -6.73
C HIS A 591 5.09 9.57 -6.90
N VAL A 592 5.98 9.95 -5.99
CA VAL A 592 6.78 11.17 -6.07
C VAL A 592 8.24 10.75 -5.96
N CYS A 593 9.03 11.03 -7.00
CA CYS A 593 10.43 10.65 -7.04
C CYS A 593 11.20 11.36 -5.93
N SER A 594 11.94 10.59 -5.15
CA SER A 594 12.78 11.10 -4.05
C SER A 594 14.23 11.28 -4.49
N LYS A 595 15.08 11.73 -3.56
CA LYS A 595 16.55 11.71 -3.75
C LYS A 595 17.03 10.30 -4.07
N VAL A 596 16.46 9.26 -3.45
CA VAL A 596 16.82 7.85 -3.74
C VAL A 596 16.58 7.52 -5.21
N CYS A 597 15.42 7.90 -5.78
CA CYS A 597 15.14 7.70 -7.21
C CYS A 597 16.15 8.43 -8.11
N THR A 598 16.50 9.67 -7.74
CA THR A 598 17.40 10.52 -8.51
C THR A 598 18.83 9.97 -8.53
N GLU A 599 19.36 9.58 -7.37
CA GLU A 599 20.69 8.99 -7.24
C GLU A 599 20.79 7.62 -7.94
N LEU A 600 19.69 6.85 -7.97
CA LEU A 600 19.59 5.63 -8.75
C LEU A 600 19.54 5.87 -10.28
N GLY A 601 19.45 7.13 -10.72
CA GLY A 601 19.33 7.50 -12.14
C GLY A 601 17.98 7.11 -12.74
N LEU A 602 16.92 7.05 -11.94
CA LEU A 602 15.60 6.70 -12.42
C LEU A 602 14.94 7.90 -13.13
N PRO A 603 14.29 7.69 -14.29
CA PRO A 603 13.51 8.74 -14.92
C PRO A 603 12.42 9.28 -14.02
N LYS A 604 12.33 10.62 -13.93
CA LYS A 604 11.14 11.26 -13.37
C LYS A 604 9.94 10.94 -14.28
N ILE A 605 8.94 10.29 -13.71
CA ILE A 605 7.63 10.13 -14.35
C ILE A 605 6.79 11.29 -13.83
N THR A 606 6.61 12.31 -14.66
CA THR A 606 5.89 13.53 -14.27
C THR A 606 4.42 13.23 -14.04
N ASN A 607 3.92 13.54 -12.84
CA ASN A 607 2.50 13.61 -12.52
C ASN A 607 2.11 15.06 -12.18
N ASN A 608 0.82 15.38 -12.27
CA ASN A 608 0.26 16.67 -11.80
C ASN A 608 0.11 16.75 -10.27
N ILE A 609 0.86 15.95 -9.50
CA ILE A 609 0.79 15.99 -8.03
C ILE A 609 1.82 17.00 -7.52
N ASP A 610 1.38 17.90 -6.64
CA ASP A 610 2.26 18.88 -6.00
C ASP A 610 3.35 18.18 -5.17
N GLU A 611 4.62 18.29 -5.59
CA GLU A 611 5.76 17.73 -4.86
C GLU A 611 5.87 18.30 -3.43
N ASN A 612 5.38 19.53 -3.18
CA ASN A 612 5.42 20.14 -1.84
C ASN A 612 4.52 19.40 -0.83
N LEU A 613 3.47 18.73 -1.31
CA LEU A 613 2.58 17.93 -0.48
C LEU A 613 3.30 16.81 0.28
N PHE A 614 4.40 16.31 -0.29
CA PHE A 614 5.21 15.24 0.30
C PHE A 614 6.45 15.79 1.00
N LYS A 615 6.86 17.04 0.74
CA LYS A 615 8.01 17.69 1.39
C LYS A 615 7.90 17.70 2.90
N ASP A 616 6.74 18.06 3.43
CA ASP A 616 6.54 18.12 4.89
C ASP A 616 6.54 16.72 5.55
N TYR A 617 6.28 15.67 4.77
CA TYR A 617 6.38 14.28 5.21
C TYR A 617 7.79 13.70 5.04
N TYR A 618 8.56 14.18 4.05
CA TYR A 618 9.96 13.80 3.85
C TYR A 618 10.84 14.20 5.05
N VAL A 619 10.52 15.32 5.72
CA VAL A 619 11.32 15.86 6.85
C VAL A 619 11.26 14.98 8.12
N CYS A 620 10.21 14.19 8.32
CA CYS A 620 10.13 13.28 9.47
C CYS A 620 10.98 12.00 9.31
N SER A 621 11.51 11.74 8.12
CA SER A 621 12.34 10.56 7.82
C SER A 621 13.81 10.93 7.64
N GLY A 622 14.43 11.39 8.72
CA GLY A 622 15.89 11.50 8.85
C GLY A 622 16.49 12.77 8.24
N LYS A 623 16.96 13.66 9.11
CA LYS A 623 18.02 14.60 8.76
C LYS A 623 19.24 13.81 8.29
N TYR A 624 19.44 13.68 6.98
CA TYR A 624 20.78 13.44 6.47
C TYR A 624 21.51 14.79 6.49
N GLU A 625 22.07 15.14 7.64
CA GLU A 625 23.12 16.17 7.68
C GLU A 625 24.32 15.61 6.91
N MET A 626 24.54 16.14 5.70
CA MET A 626 25.82 16.01 5.03
C MET A 626 26.85 16.72 5.89
N GLN A 627 27.62 15.99 6.69
CA GLN A 627 28.94 16.45 7.05
C GLN A 627 29.79 16.43 5.79
N THR A 628 29.96 17.59 5.18
CA THR A 628 31.04 17.85 4.24
C THR A 628 32.36 17.61 4.96
N ILE A 629 32.93 16.41 4.80
CA ILE A 629 34.34 16.17 5.08
C ILE A 629 35.10 16.81 3.91
N THR A 630 35.52 18.05 4.11
CA THR A 630 36.59 18.65 3.31
C THR A 630 37.86 17.87 3.60
N SER A 631 38.35 17.16 2.60
CA SER A 631 39.65 16.51 2.61
C SER A 631 40.75 17.55 2.74
N GLU A 632 41.37 17.66 3.91
CA GLU A 632 42.77 18.04 4.01
C GLU A 632 43.54 16.81 4.50
N SER A 633 44.38 16.33 3.59
CA SER A 633 45.43 15.35 3.80
C SER A 633 46.38 15.79 4.90
N GLN A 634 46.64 14.90 5.86
CA GLN A 634 47.99 14.71 6.38
C GLN A 634 48.12 13.32 7.00
N ASP A 635 49.24 12.70 6.65
CA ASP A 635 49.70 11.37 7.01
C ASP A 635 49.66 11.11 8.53
N ASN A 636 49.28 9.89 8.92
CA ASN A 636 50.20 8.96 9.58
C ASN A 636 49.54 7.61 9.83
N ASP A 637 50.30 6.58 9.46
CA ASP A 637 50.14 5.20 9.90
C ASP A 637 49.99 5.12 11.42
N ASP A 638 49.00 4.38 11.92
CA ASP A 638 49.22 3.43 13.01
C ASP A 638 48.06 2.46 13.18
N ILE A 639 48.43 1.19 13.21
CA ILE A 639 47.64 0.00 13.51
C ILE A 639 47.35 -0.01 15.01
N ILE A 640 46.08 0.05 15.44
CA ILE A 640 45.69 -0.42 16.79
C ILE A 640 44.37 -1.20 16.74
N ILE A 641 44.43 -2.33 17.44
CA ILE A 641 43.46 -3.40 17.63
C ILE A 641 42.74 -3.18 18.99
N ILE A 642 41.42 -3.45 19.04
CA ILE A 642 40.52 -3.74 20.21
C ILE A 642 40.20 -2.60 21.20
N SER A 643 38.89 -2.26 21.38
CA SER A 643 38.05 -2.70 22.52
C SER A 643 36.66 -2.04 22.55
N GLU A 644 35.69 -2.79 23.06
CA GLU A 644 34.35 -2.39 23.53
C GLU A 644 34.40 -1.27 24.60
N GLU A 645 33.42 -0.36 24.60
CA GLU A 645 32.53 -0.02 25.74
C GLU A 645 31.70 1.26 25.49
N ASP A 646 30.38 1.10 25.64
CA ASP A 646 29.32 2.01 26.13
C ASP A 646 29.45 3.54 26.04
N SER A 647 28.53 4.19 25.29
CA SER A 647 27.41 5.00 25.85
C SER A 647 26.39 5.41 24.77
#